data_AF-E9AJN2-F1
#
_entry.id   AF-E9AJN2-F1
#
_cell.length_a   1.000
_cell.length_b   1.000
_cell.length_c   1.000
_cell.angle_alpha   90.00
_cell.angle_beta   90.00
_cell.angle_gamma   90.00
#
_symmetry.space_group_name_H-M   'P 1'
#
loop_
_entity.id
_entity.type
_entity.pdbx_description
1 polymer ?
#
loop_
_entity_poly.entity_id
_entity_poly.type
_entity_poly.pdbx_seq_one_letter_code
_entity_poly.pdbx_strand_id
1 'polypeptide(L)'
;MRVSSPHNGGGAGGTVAQRSAAHSGASAPANTTAATAELHTPLFTAAENAEFQAIVAESNTFHEYERQYQEVLMTLEGDDVLDKFRAEYEGLHSSLLRSHEGEGRLLRKCTDLQSDIDACAEKAVVAAEMTLGDRDTIASLKGETERTSHRLAEVREKEAQLKETIATVKREIAVQQAKAQDPIEMPEQEAALQSLRRLHETLQREEEQLTQQLRSTSLDMAATQRRIAALLSSNSGNAAELRLVREAIAQREEEAQRVLESKSMKEQELQAVRDTIARRIAYHTSQQHTLEALVEDHERNGQELRDVRQEEARLAEEYQGVCRQLQNVNTALQECNEENDLWQRRVYEKAAELQAQQAAVASVHRRYVKAQKVVEALQRRNAVMEVQKSEQVDKQFDAAAQLKSKEAALALAKRAARSAAQTAASVREEVNILQQQITGEAAEQHRNAAWLAEKRGQIRVLESVLTSFEEQIQRTHREVYVVTQEAEFSEARAKKQAFACAHLLSSIENKEAELAQYEGSLTELEARIKQQQALLESMVAERNTYTSHYNQLKQGLSEQQHRLSLLLAKVQSMRSSIQKREKDVKLEVAHIQLLRQQQKALEGHVTDYQRRTHKRQRCADALGEEIQQLRAVLSEAADETTRQQRRCDDVVHERDRLNRQVTNRATELHALYEQARTQQSLLQHHEGLYNDQARQLEHLQYQTLQFAQQLEQMRMFVARLPELRVLLNNATRELQREKVRVQALLDDAYHPVNVHPYHEVASAEPETYALLQRVQKLQRVLVQRQNQLEEREAAIQSVEQRYMKAKATVAHQPGPEIAEQLTAYQQNLVKKGQHMRQMQEALEFFRSQTDQFKARHDVLRDRLTEMGKTYAAGRAEEERRSRAGVLTGATSTTPRPDSPSVTAEPFVYRGFVAPPRTMASTATTSALRLAPPPLRE
;
A
#
# COMPACT_ATOMS: atom_id res chain seq x y z
N MET A 1 -81.50 17.36 -33.47
CA MET A 1 -82.41 16.67 -32.52
C MET A 1 -81.63 15.46 -31.99
N ARG A 2 -81.55 15.15 -30.70
CA ARG A 2 -82.61 14.66 -29.76
C ARG A 2 -83.28 13.36 -30.28
N VAL A 3 -83.37 12.25 -29.53
CA VAL A 3 -82.79 11.93 -28.19
C VAL A 3 -82.81 10.39 -27.88
N SER A 4 -82.00 9.95 -26.91
CA SER A 4 -82.01 8.67 -26.13
C SER A 4 -82.08 7.27 -26.78
N SER A 5 -81.03 6.46 -26.56
CA SER A 5 -80.90 5.27 -25.63
C SER A 5 -82.14 4.42 -25.22
N PRO A 6 -82.01 3.20 -24.59
CA PRO A 6 -80.79 2.49 -24.11
C PRO A 6 -80.75 0.92 -24.22
N HIS A 7 -79.67 0.32 -23.64
CA HIS A 7 -79.59 -0.97 -22.89
C HIS A 7 -79.11 -2.32 -23.52
N ASN A 8 -78.58 -3.17 -22.61
CA ASN A 8 -77.97 -4.52 -22.71
C ASN A 8 -76.62 -4.67 -23.46
N GLY A 9 -75.66 -5.51 -23.00
CA GLY A 9 -75.55 -6.21 -21.70
C GLY A 9 -74.46 -7.32 -21.65
N GLY A 10 -73.74 -7.44 -20.51
CA GLY A 10 -72.78 -8.53 -20.18
C GLY A 10 -71.39 -8.45 -20.85
N GLY A 11 -70.27 -8.90 -20.25
CA GLY A 11 -70.00 -9.47 -18.91
C GLY A 11 -68.94 -10.61 -18.98
N ALA A 12 -67.92 -10.74 -18.11
CA ALA A 12 -67.45 -9.93 -16.97
C ALA A 12 -65.96 -9.49 -17.20
N GLY A 13 -64.92 -9.51 -16.34
CA GLY A 13 -64.66 -9.99 -14.96
C GLY A 13 -63.51 -11.03 -14.91
N GLY A 14 -62.48 -10.93 -14.05
CA GLY A 14 -62.14 -9.92 -13.03
C GLY A 14 -60.62 -9.83 -12.77
N THR A 15 -60.11 -8.70 -12.24
CA THR A 15 -59.72 -8.50 -10.81
C THR A 15 -58.57 -9.41 -10.33
N VAL A 16 -57.49 -8.92 -9.72
CA VAL A 16 -57.44 -7.93 -8.60
C VAL A 16 -56.35 -6.85 -8.78
N ALA A 17 -56.58 -5.71 -8.13
CA ALA A 17 -55.70 -4.54 -7.93
C ALA A 17 -54.31 -4.86 -7.29
N GLN A 18 -53.32 -3.97 -7.26
CA GLN A 18 -53.22 -2.51 -7.57
C GLN A 18 -51.84 -2.27 -8.30
N ARG A 19 -51.04 -1.19 -8.25
CA ARG A 19 -51.02 0.09 -7.50
C ARG A 19 -50.29 1.21 -8.28
N SER A 20 -50.17 2.38 -7.65
CA SER A 20 -49.37 3.55 -8.04
C SER A 20 -47.85 3.26 -8.15
N ALA A 21 -47.04 4.06 -8.84
CA ALA A 21 -47.24 5.44 -9.27
C ALA A 21 -46.66 5.73 -10.68
N ALA A 22 -47.05 6.86 -11.27
CA ALA A 22 -46.49 7.38 -12.51
C ALA A 22 -45.65 8.65 -12.24
N HIS A 23 -44.55 8.81 -12.99
CA HIS A 23 -44.03 10.12 -13.39
C HIS A 23 -43.26 10.00 -14.72
N SER A 24 -42.99 11.15 -15.36
CA SER A 24 -42.62 11.26 -16.77
C SER A 24 -41.16 11.63 -17.02
N GLY A 25 -40.61 11.15 -18.14
CA GLY A 25 -39.30 11.57 -18.68
C GLY A 25 -38.13 10.66 -18.25
N ALA A 26 -37.01 10.61 -18.98
CA ALA A 26 -36.73 11.21 -20.30
C ALA A 26 -35.65 10.38 -21.04
N SER A 27 -35.37 10.74 -22.30
CA SER A 27 -34.42 10.08 -23.20
C SER A 27 -32.94 10.34 -22.87
N ALA A 28 -32.07 9.34 -23.08
CA ALA A 28 -30.82 9.49 -23.85
C ALA A 28 -30.10 8.13 -24.09
N PRO A 29 -29.80 7.73 -25.34
CA PRO A 29 -28.77 6.75 -25.66
C PRO A 29 -27.39 7.41 -25.87
N ALA A 30 -26.38 6.59 -26.14
CA ALA A 30 -24.97 6.94 -26.30
C ALA A 30 -24.66 8.23 -27.09
N ASN A 31 -23.83 9.10 -26.51
CA ASN A 31 -23.33 10.30 -27.17
C ASN A 31 -21.82 10.17 -27.48
N THR A 32 -21.50 9.94 -28.74
CA THR A 32 -20.13 10.07 -29.26
C THR A 32 -19.89 11.52 -29.64
N THR A 33 -19.32 12.33 -28.75
CA THR A 33 -19.01 13.74 -29.04
C THR A 33 -17.53 13.96 -29.26
N ALA A 34 -17.09 13.76 -30.50
CA ALA A 34 -15.90 14.44 -31.01
C ALA A 34 -16.25 15.92 -31.20
N ALA A 35 -16.20 16.69 -30.10
CA ALA A 35 -16.24 18.15 -30.19
C ALA A 35 -14.85 18.62 -30.62
N THR A 36 -14.77 19.25 -31.80
CA THR A 36 -13.58 19.92 -32.29
C THR A 36 -13.13 20.99 -31.29
N ALA A 37 -11.88 20.93 -30.85
CA ALA A 37 -11.28 22.05 -30.12
C ALA A 37 -11.19 23.24 -31.08
N GLU A 38 -11.89 24.33 -30.76
CA GLU A 38 -11.82 25.58 -31.53
C GLU A 38 -10.46 26.25 -31.25
N LEU A 39 -9.51 26.01 -32.15
CA LEU A 39 -8.26 26.76 -32.22
C LEU A 39 -8.56 28.23 -32.57
N HIS A 40 -7.86 29.15 -31.91
CA HIS A 40 -7.94 30.61 -32.07
C HIS A 40 -9.17 31.34 -31.46
N THR A 41 -9.31 31.25 -30.13
CA THR A 41 -9.57 32.47 -29.35
C THR A 41 -8.26 32.96 -28.71
N PRO A 42 -7.61 34.03 -29.19
CA PRO A 42 -6.48 34.63 -28.47
C PRO A 42 -6.98 35.17 -27.12
N LEU A 43 -6.15 35.06 -26.07
CA LEU A 43 -6.57 35.41 -24.70
C LEU A 43 -6.77 36.92 -24.50
N PHE A 44 -6.18 37.73 -25.38
CA PHE A 44 -6.37 39.16 -25.51
C PHE A 44 -6.88 39.47 -26.92
N THR A 45 -7.76 40.47 -27.02
CA THR A 45 -8.14 41.07 -28.30
C THR A 45 -6.98 41.85 -28.91
N ALA A 46 -7.04 42.09 -30.23
CA ALA A 46 -6.06 42.93 -30.91
C ALA A 46 -6.05 44.39 -30.38
N ALA A 47 -7.11 44.85 -29.72
CA ALA A 47 -7.16 46.14 -29.05
C ALA A 47 -6.33 46.14 -27.75
N GLU A 48 -6.54 45.16 -26.86
CA GLU A 48 -5.81 45.04 -25.59
C GLU A 48 -4.29 44.85 -25.83
N ASN A 49 -3.90 44.10 -26.87
CA ASN A 49 -2.49 43.99 -27.26
C ASN A 49 -1.90 45.30 -27.82
N ALA A 50 -2.71 46.12 -28.51
CA ALA A 50 -2.27 47.43 -28.98
C ALA A 50 -2.15 48.45 -27.83
N GLU A 51 -3.07 48.42 -26.87
CA GLU A 51 -2.99 49.20 -25.63
C GLU A 51 -1.75 48.82 -24.80
N PHE A 52 -1.47 47.53 -24.63
CA PHE A 52 -0.25 47.07 -23.95
C PHE A 52 1.03 47.54 -24.67
N GLN A 53 1.08 47.47 -26.00
CA GLN A 53 2.22 47.98 -26.77
C GLN A 53 2.37 49.51 -26.68
N ALA A 54 1.27 50.26 -26.59
CA ALA A 54 1.30 51.71 -26.35
C ALA A 54 1.90 52.04 -24.97
N ILE A 55 1.48 51.34 -23.91
CA ILE A 55 2.01 51.53 -22.55
C ILE A 55 3.51 51.18 -22.49
N VAL A 56 3.95 50.13 -23.20
CA VAL A 56 5.38 49.79 -23.33
C VAL A 56 6.15 50.88 -24.08
N ALA A 57 5.56 51.50 -25.11
CA ALA A 57 6.18 52.62 -25.82
C ALA A 57 6.30 53.88 -24.94
N GLU A 58 5.24 54.25 -24.21
CA GLU A 58 5.25 55.35 -23.23
C GLU A 58 6.29 55.11 -22.12
N SER A 59 6.41 53.90 -21.60
CA SER A 59 7.44 53.53 -20.63
C SER A 59 8.87 53.73 -21.16
N ASN A 60 9.09 53.73 -22.47
CA ASN A 60 10.40 53.94 -23.10
C ASN A 60 10.70 55.43 -23.37
N THR A 61 9.68 56.30 -23.49
CA THR A 61 9.90 57.76 -23.61
C THR A 61 10.31 58.41 -22.29
N PHE A 62 10.24 57.68 -21.18
CA PHE A 62 10.64 58.16 -19.85
C PHE A 62 12.04 58.80 -19.81
N HIS A 63 13.02 58.30 -20.58
CA HIS A 63 14.37 58.88 -20.61
C HIS A 63 14.41 60.30 -21.21
N GLU A 64 13.44 60.70 -22.04
CA GLU A 64 13.31 62.08 -22.51
C GLU A 64 12.79 62.99 -21.40
N TYR A 65 11.84 62.52 -20.59
CA TYR A 65 11.37 63.23 -19.41
C TYR A 65 12.45 63.31 -18.32
N GLU A 66 13.13 62.20 -18.00
CA GLU A 66 14.27 62.15 -17.08
C GLU A 66 15.35 63.17 -17.47
N ARG A 67 15.67 63.26 -18.76
CA ARG A 67 16.59 64.28 -19.29
C ARG A 67 16.06 65.70 -19.10
N GLN A 68 14.78 65.96 -19.36
CA GLN A 68 14.18 67.29 -19.12
C GLN A 68 14.19 67.66 -17.63
N TYR A 69 13.92 66.70 -16.73
CA TYR A 69 14.03 66.89 -15.28
C TYR A 69 15.47 67.23 -14.86
N GLN A 70 16.47 66.55 -15.42
CA GLN A 70 17.88 66.85 -15.18
C GLN A 70 18.28 68.22 -15.75
N GLU A 71 17.87 68.57 -16.97
CA GLU A 71 18.14 69.89 -17.57
C GLU A 71 17.52 71.02 -16.73
N VAL A 72 16.30 70.84 -16.19
CA VAL A 72 15.70 71.79 -15.24
C VAL A 72 16.49 71.88 -13.92
N LEU A 73 16.90 70.74 -13.34
CA LEU A 73 17.73 70.74 -12.12
C LEU A 73 19.07 71.46 -12.32
N MET A 74 19.72 71.28 -13.47
CA MET A 74 20.95 72.01 -13.84
C MET A 74 20.71 73.52 -13.98
N THR A 75 19.52 73.97 -14.42
CA THR A 75 19.19 75.41 -14.44
C THR A 75 18.87 76.00 -13.06
N LEU A 76 18.50 75.17 -12.09
CA LEU A 76 18.27 75.56 -10.69
C LEU A 76 19.55 75.52 -9.84
N GLU A 77 20.70 75.10 -10.41
CA GLU A 77 21.92 74.79 -9.66
C GLU A 77 22.78 76.00 -9.25
N GLY A 78 22.27 77.23 -9.38
CA GLY A 78 23.01 78.46 -9.11
C GLY A 78 22.19 79.64 -8.59
N ASP A 79 21.02 79.39 -7.97
CA ASP A 79 20.15 80.44 -7.42
C ASP A 79 19.64 80.05 -6.02
N ASP A 80 20.36 80.48 -4.98
CA ASP A 80 20.13 80.18 -3.54
C ASP A 80 18.67 80.40 -3.07
N VAL A 81 17.90 81.25 -3.77
CA VAL A 81 16.49 81.53 -3.43
C VAL A 81 15.59 80.33 -3.78
N LEU A 82 15.97 79.54 -4.78
CA LEU A 82 15.20 78.43 -5.34
C LEU A 82 15.58 77.05 -4.76
N ASP A 83 16.62 76.95 -3.92
CA ASP A 83 17.08 75.69 -3.31
C ASP A 83 15.98 74.85 -2.64
N LYS A 84 14.97 75.51 -2.04
CA LYS A 84 13.81 74.82 -1.44
C LYS A 84 12.91 74.17 -2.50
N PHE A 85 12.66 74.89 -3.59
CA PHE A 85 11.90 74.37 -4.73
C PHE A 85 12.68 73.26 -5.44
N ARG A 86 14.00 73.43 -5.61
CA ARG A 86 14.92 72.39 -6.08
C ARG A 86 14.80 71.12 -5.23
N ALA A 87 14.90 71.20 -3.91
CA ALA A 87 14.79 70.03 -3.02
C ALA A 87 13.41 69.33 -3.10
N GLU A 88 12.32 70.09 -3.24
CA GLU A 88 10.99 69.51 -3.48
C GLU A 88 10.86 68.87 -4.87
N TYR A 89 11.48 69.45 -5.91
CA TYR A 89 11.52 68.93 -7.28
C TYR A 89 12.40 67.67 -7.40
N GLU A 90 13.54 67.62 -6.72
CA GLU A 90 14.37 66.42 -6.55
C GLU A 90 13.62 65.31 -5.80
N GLY A 91 12.83 65.67 -4.79
CA GLY A 91 11.95 64.74 -4.07
C GLY A 91 10.82 64.18 -4.93
N LEU A 92 10.22 65.00 -5.80
CA LEU A 92 9.23 64.60 -6.80
C LEU A 92 9.85 63.66 -7.83
N HIS A 93 10.98 64.04 -8.43
CA HIS A 93 11.73 63.22 -9.39
C HIS A 93 12.16 61.88 -8.78
N SER A 94 12.66 61.87 -7.55
CA SER A 94 13.00 60.66 -6.78
C SER A 94 11.81 59.74 -6.47
N SER A 95 10.58 60.28 -6.50
CA SER A 95 9.35 59.52 -6.30
C SER A 95 8.81 58.98 -7.63
N LEU A 96 8.87 59.80 -8.69
CA LEU A 96 8.55 59.43 -10.07
C LEU A 96 9.45 58.29 -10.57
N LEU A 97 10.76 58.38 -10.35
CA LEU A 97 11.73 57.31 -10.65
C LEU A 97 11.35 55.97 -9.99
N ARG A 98 10.88 55.98 -8.74
CA ARG A 98 10.45 54.75 -8.05
C ARG A 98 9.14 54.19 -8.61
N SER A 99 8.26 55.04 -9.13
CA SER A 99 7.05 54.58 -9.84
C SER A 99 7.44 53.90 -11.15
N HIS A 100 8.25 54.58 -11.97
CA HIS A 100 8.75 54.04 -13.24
C HIS A 100 9.58 52.76 -13.07
N GLU A 101 10.45 52.69 -12.05
CA GLU A 101 11.15 51.44 -11.68
C GLU A 101 10.19 50.30 -11.29
N GLY A 102 9.01 50.62 -10.75
CA GLY A 102 7.97 49.66 -10.39
C GLY A 102 7.16 49.21 -11.61
N GLU A 103 6.71 50.18 -12.41
CA GLU A 103 6.00 49.98 -13.68
C GLU A 103 6.85 49.21 -14.68
N GLY A 104 8.11 49.59 -14.91
CA GLY A 104 9.05 48.86 -15.74
C GLY A 104 9.38 47.45 -15.22
N ARG A 105 9.26 47.19 -13.91
CA ARG A 105 9.34 45.83 -13.33
C ARG A 105 8.05 45.02 -13.51
N LEU A 106 6.90 45.66 -13.66
CA LEU A 106 5.63 45.02 -14.01
C LEU A 106 5.56 44.74 -15.52
N LEU A 107 5.87 45.73 -16.36
CA LEU A 107 5.90 45.61 -17.81
C LEU A 107 6.85 44.51 -18.28
N ARG A 108 8.06 44.41 -17.72
CA ARG A 108 8.98 43.28 -18.00
C ARG A 108 8.33 41.93 -17.72
N LYS A 109 7.68 41.76 -16.55
CA LYS A 109 6.97 40.51 -16.25
C LYS A 109 5.81 40.24 -17.20
N CYS A 110 5.11 41.28 -17.65
CA CYS A 110 4.05 41.13 -18.65
C CYS A 110 4.61 40.77 -20.03
N THR A 111 5.74 41.33 -20.47
CA THR A 111 6.42 40.92 -21.71
C THR A 111 7.01 39.51 -21.61
N ASP A 112 7.58 39.15 -20.46
CA ASP A 112 8.12 37.81 -20.20
C ASP A 112 6.98 36.77 -20.30
N LEU A 113 5.88 36.98 -19.56
CA LEU A 113 4.69 36.12 -19.59
C LEU A 113 4.03 36.08 -20.97
N GLN A 114 3.97 37.20 -21.70
CA GLN A 114 3.46 37.22 -23.07
C GLN A 114 4.35 36.39 -24.00
N SER A 115 5.68 36.49 -23.88
CA SER A 115 6.62 35.67 -24.66
C SER A 115 6.55 34.18 -24.30
N ASP A 116 6.31 33.82 -23.04
CA ASP A 116 6.05 32.43 -22.62
C ASP A 116 4.71 31.90 -23.19
N ILE A 117 3.67 32.75 -23.24
CA ILE A 117 2.36 32.42 -23.84
C ILE A 117 2.51 32.22 -25.35
N ASP A 118 3.16 33.15 -26.06
CA ASP A 118 3.38 33.07 -27.50
C ASP A 118 4.26 31.86 -27.85
N ALA A 119 5.34 31.64 -27.11
CA ALA A 119 6.18 30.45 -27.27
C ALA A 119 5.46 29.14 -26.88
N CYS A 120 4.37 29.17 -26.11
CA CYS A 120 3.49 28.01 -25.89
C CYS A 120 2.47 27.84 -27.03
N ALA A 121 1.95 28.94 -27.58
CA ALA A 121 1.07 28.94 -28.74
C ALA A 121 1.78 28.39 -30.00
N GLU A 122 3.01 28.85 -30.28
CA GLU A 122 3.86 28.30 -31.36
C GLU A 122 4.08 26.79 -31.20
N LYS A 123 4.44 26.33 -29.99
CA LYS A 123 4.61 24.89 -29.70
C LYS A 123 3.31 24.10 -29.90
N ALA A 124 2.16 24.68 -29.56
CA ALA A 124 0.86 24.06 -29.78
C ALA A 124 0.49 23.98 -31.27
N VAL A 125 0.80 25.02 -32.07
CA VAL A 125 0.62 25.01 -33.53
C VAL A 125 1.52 23.97 -34.19
N VAL A 126 2.83 23.97 -33.88
CA VAL A 126 3.78 22.97 -34.42
C VAL A 126 3.37 21.54 -34.03
N ALA A 127 2.88 21.32 -32.80
CA ALA A 127 2.34 20.02 -32.40
C ALA A 127 1.08 19.64 -33.20
N ALA A 128 0.18 20.58 -33.45
CA ALA A 128 -1.01 20.34 -34.28
C ALA A 128 -0.64 20.00 -35.73
N GLU A 129 0.29 20.74 -36.34
CA GLU A 129 0.83 20.47 -37.69
C GLU A 129 1.49 19.09 -37.78
N MET A 130 2.29 18.69 -36.78
CA MET A 130 2.84 17.33 -36.72
C MET A 130 1.75 16.26 -36.65
N THR A 131 0.71 16.43 -35.82
CA THR A 131 -0.41 15.45 -35.77
C THR A 131 -1.23 15.39 -37.07
N LEU A 132 -1.24 16.45 -37.88
CA LEU A 132 -1.79 16.45 -39.24
C LEU A 132 -0.90 15.65 -40.21
N GLY A 133 0.41 15.88 -40.19
CA GLY A 133 1.37 15.11 -40.99
C GLY A 133 1.38 13.61 -40.65
N ASP A 134 1.30 13.27 -39.36
CA ASP A 134 1.16 11.88 -38.90
C ASP A 134 -0.16 11.26 -39.38
N ARG A 135 -1.26 12.01 -39.37
CA ARG A 135 -2.57 11.55 -39.87
C ARG A 135 -2.53 11.23 -41.37
N ASP A 136 -1.91 12.07 -42.18
CA ASP A 136 -1.85 11.90 -43.63
C ASP A 136 -0.84 10.82 -44.06
N THR A 137 0.29 10.69 -43.36
CA THR A 137 1.23 9.56 -43.58
C THR A 137 0.59 8.23 -43.18
N ILE A 138 -0.15 8.17 -42.07
CA ILE A 138 -0.95 6.99 -41.68
C ILE A 138 -2.02 6.68 -42.73
N ALA A 139 -2.64 7.68 -43.37
CA ALA A 139 -3.59 7.47 -44.47
C ALA A 139 -2.91 6.88 -45.72
N SER A 140 -1.73 7.38 -46.11
CA SER A 140 -0.97 6.83 -47.25
C SER A 140 -0.54 5.37 -46.99
N LEU A 141 0.00 5.09 -45.81
CA LEU A 141 0.44 3.73 -45.41
C LEU A 141 -0.73 2.74 -45.34
N LYS A 142 -1.95 3.18 -44.97
CA LYS A 142 -3.17 2.36 -45.09
C LYS A 142 -3.52 2.07 -46.55
N GLY A 143 -3.52 3.09 -47.42
CA GLY A 143 -3.72 2.89 -48.86
C GLY A 143 -2.68 1.95 -49.50
N GLU A 144 -1.43 1.97 -49.05
CA GLU A 144 -0.37 1.08 -49.54
C GLU A 144 -0.49 -0.36 -49.00
N THR A 145 -0.90 -0.54 -47.74
CA THR A 145 -1.18 -1.87 -47.18
C THR A 145 -2.42 -2.50 -47.81
N GLU A 146 -3.46 -1.72 -48.13
CA GLU A 146 -4.60 -2.19 -48.92
C GLU A 146 -4.20 -2.60 -50.34
N ARG A 147 -3.45 -1.76 -51.07
CA ARG A 147 -2.95 -2.06 -52.43
C ARG A 147 -2.05 -3.31 -52.46
N THR A 148 -1.20 -3.50 -51.47
CA THR A 148 -0.33 -4.69 -51.38
C THR A 148 -1.13 -5.94 -50.99
N SER A 149 -2.17 -5.81 -50.16
CA SER A 149 -3.08 -6.92 -49.84
C SER A 149 -3.85 -7.42 -51.07
N HIS A 150 -4.35 -6.51 -51.93
CA HIS A 150 -5.01 -6.89 -53.19
C HIS A 150 -4.05 -7.55 -54.18
N ARG A 151 -2.83 -7.01 -54.35
CA ARG A 151 -1.80 -7.65 -55.18
C ARG A 151 -1.43 -9.05 -54.67
N LEU A 152 -1.41 -9.27 -53.35
CA LEU A 152 -1.19 -10.58 -52.75
C LEU A 152 -2.36 -11.56 -53.00
N ALA A 153 -3.60 -11.06 -53.03
CA ALA A 153 -4.77 -11.86 -53.39
C ALA A 153 -4.74 -12.28 -54.86
N GLU A 154 -4.50 -11.33 -55.78
CA GLU A 154 -4.35 -11.61 -57.22
C GLU A 154 -3.26 -12.64 -57.51
N VAL A 155 -2.10 -12.54 -56.84
CA VAL A 155 -1.00 -13.49 -57.00
C VAL A 155 -1.40 -14.89 -56.51
N ARG A 156 -2.17 -14.99 -55.42
CA ARG A 156 -2.67 -16.28 -54.90
C ARG A 156 -3.71 -16.93 -55.80
N GLU A 157 -4.58 -16.16 -56.46
CA GLU A 157 -5.50 -16.71 -57.47
C GLU A 157 -4.73 -17.23 -58.70
N LYS A 158 -3.76 -16.46 -59.19
CA LYS A 158 -2.88 -16.87 -60.30
C LYS A 158 -2.06 -18.11 -59.93
N GLU A 159 -1.59 -18.21 -58.69
CA GLU A 159 -0.88 -19.40 -58.16
C GLU A 159 -1.80 -20.64 -58.05
N ALA A 160 -3.09 -20.45 -57.72
CA ALA A 160 -4.07 -21.53 -57.70
C ALA A 160 -4.35 -22.07 -59.12
N GLN A 161 -4.59 -21.17 -60.09
CA GLN A 161 -4.79 -21.52 -61.50
C GLN A 161 -3.58 -22.27 -62.11
N LEU A 162 -2.36 -21.87 -61.75
CA LEU A 162 -1.14 -22.56 -62.16
C LEU A 162 -0.99 -23.95 -61.52
N LYS A 163 -1.42 -24.14 -60.27
CA LYS A 163 -1.44 -25.47 -59.63
C LYS A 163 -2.45 -26.42 -60.28
N GLU A 164 -3.58 -25.91 -60.75
CA GLU A 164 -4.61 -26.71 -61.42
C GLU A 164 -4.17 -27.16 -62.83
N THR A 165 -3.53 -26.28 -63.60
CA THR A 165 -2.94 -26.63 -64.91
C THR A 165 -1.73 -27.57 -64.79
N ILE A 166 -0.92 -27.47 -63.74
CA ILE A 166 0.12 -28.48 -63.44
C ILE A 166 -0.51 -29.85 -63.13
N ALA A 167 -1.74 -29.89 -62.60
CA ALA A 167 -2.44 -31.14 -62.32
C ALA A 167 -3.08 -31.80 -63.56
N THR A 168 -3.36 -31.05 -64.65
CA THR A 168 -3.82 -31.64 -65.93
C THR A 168 -2.66 -32.25 -66.72
N VAL A 169 -1.58 -31.50 -66.94
CA VAL A 169 -0.40 -31.95 -67.71
C VAL A 169 0.21 -33.24 -67.11
N LYS A 170 0.20 -33.38 -65.78
CA LYS A 170 0.66 -34.61 -65.10
C LYS A 170 -0.17 -35.86 -65.39
N ARG A 171 -1.42 -35.73 -65.86
CA ARG A 171 -2.24 -36.87 -66.30
C ARG A 171 -1.96 -37.27 -67.74
N GLU A 172 -1.61 -36.31 -68.59
CA GLU A 172 -1.34 -36.52 -70.02
C GLU A 172 -0.01 -37.27 -70.24
N ILE A 173 1.03 -36.94 -69.46
CA ILE A 173 2.34 -37.61 -69.49
C ILE A 173 2.20 -39.12 -69.19
N ALA A 174 1.30 -39.50 -68.27
CA ALA A 174 1.08 -40.89 -67.89
C ALA A 174 0.43 -41.75 -69.00
N VAL A 175 -0.20 -41.12 -70.01
CA VAL A 175 -0.87 -41.84 -71.12
C VAL A 175 0.09 -42.11 -72.30
N GLN A 176 1.13 -41.29 -72.48
CA GLN A 176 2.04 -41.44 -73.63
C GLN A 176 3.22 -42.41 -73.39
N GLN A 177 3.54 -42.76 -72.14
CA GLN A 177 4.66 -43.66 -71.81
C GLN A 177 4.39 -45.16 -72.06
N ALA A 178 3.34 -45.50 -72.81
CA ALA A 178 2.86 -46.88 -73.01
C ALA A 178 2.96 -47.40 -74.46
N LYS A 179 3.71 -46.74 -75.38
CA LYS A 179 3.81 -47.14 -76.80
C LYS A 179 5.16 -46.82 -77.47
N ALA A 180 6.06 -47.81 -77.61
CA ALA A 180 7.01 -47.99 -78.74
C ALA A 180 7.92 -49.23 -78.52
N GLN A 181 8.25 -49.97 -79.59
CA GLN A 181 9.24 -51.06 -79.64
C GLN A 181 9.83 -51.25 -81.08
N ASP A 182 11.13 -51.56 -81.15
CA ASP A 182 11.86 -52.36 -82.18
C ASP A 182 12.06 -51.76 -83.64
N PRO A 183 12.70 -52.44 -84.65
CA PRO A 183 14.18 -52.40 -84.90
C PRO A 183 14.69 -52.44 -86.41
N ILE A 184 16.00 -52.71 -86.66
CA ILE A 184 16.65 -53.38 -87.87
C ILE A 184 16.87 -52.59 -89.22
N GLU A 185 17.85 -52.88 -90.14
CA GLU A 185 19.30 -53.27 -90.11
C GLU A 185 19.97 -53.40 -91.55
N MET A 186 21.32 -53.58 -91.66
CA MET A 186 22.11 -54.17 -92.81
C MET A 186 22.29 -53.34 -94.14
N PRO A 187 23.12 -53.71 -95.19
CA PRO A 187 23.79 -54.99 -95.56
C PRO A 187 25.25 -54.94 -96.15
N GLU A 188 25.70 -56.05 -96.79
CA GLU A 188 27.09 -56.42 -97.20
C GLU A 188 27.39 -56.38 -98.73
N GLN A 189 28.64 -56.71 -99.15
CA GLN A 189 29.07 -56.86 -100.56
C GLN A 189 30.14 -57.96 -100.76
N GLU A 190 29.90 -58.96 -101.64
CA GLU A 190 30.96 -59.81 -102.22
C GLU A 190 30.67 -60.21 -103.68
N ALA A 191 31.62 -59.94 -104.58
CA ALA A 191 31.74 -60.46 -105.97
C ALA A 191 33.10 -60.02 -106.58
N ALA A 192 34.19 -60.05 -105.82
CA ALA A 192 34.95 -61.29 -105.67
C ALA A 192 35.17 -62.01 -107.02
N LEU A 193 36.41 -61.92 -107.52
CA LEU A 193 36.99 -62.88 -108.48
C LEU A 193 36.79 -62.69 -110.01
N GLN A 194 36.38 -61.50 -110.47
CA GLN A 194 37.15 -60.82 -111.56
C GLN A 194 38.45 -60.17 -111.04
N SER A 195 38.77 -60.46 -109.78
CA SER A 195 39.90 -60.02 -108.96
C SER A 195 41.24 -59.99 -109.70
N LEU A 196 41.96 -61.10 -109.83
CA LEU A 196 43.42 -61.18 -109.74
C LEU A 196 44.24 -60.48 -110.85
N ARG A 197 43.59 -59.77 -111.77
CA ARG A 197 44.22 -58.81 -112.70
C ARG A 197 43.67 -57.39 -112.59
N ARG A 198 42.39 -57.19 -112.24
CA ARG A 198 41.95 -55.90 -111.70
C ARG A 198 42.71 -55.61 -110.40
N LEU A 199 42.79 -56.57 -109.47
CA LEU A 199 43.48 -56.48 -108.19
C LEU A 199 44.90 -55.92 -108.25
N HIS A 200 45.67 -56.00 -109.33
CA HIS A 200 46.98 -55.32 -109.29
C HIS A 200 46.83 -53.80 -109.48
N GLU A 201 45.95 -53.36 -110.39
CA GLU A 201 45.62 -51.94 -110.53
C GLU A 201 44.53 -51.45 -109.56
N THR A 202 43.78 -52.33 -108.91
CA THR A 202 42.85 -51.97 -107.84
C THR A 202 43.55 -52.02 -106.51
N LEU A 203 44.50 -52.92 -106.20
CA LEU A 203 45.33 -52.79 -104.98
C LEU A 203 46.10 -51.46 -104.95
N GLN A 204 46.57 -50.95 -106.10
CA GLN A 204 47.16 -49.61 -106.15
C GLN A 204 46.13 -48.49 -105.89
N ARG A 205 44.94 -48.56 -106.52
CA ARG A 205 43.84 -47.59 -106.26
C ARG A 205 43.21 -47.77 -104.87
N GLU A 206 43.30 -48.95 -104.27
CA GLU A 206 42.87 -49.32 -102.92
C GLU A 206 43.90 -48.85 -101.91
N GLU A 207 45.22 -48.86 -102.21
CA GLU A 207 46.23 -48.18 -101.40
C GLU A 207 46.01 -46.66 -101.41
N GLU A 208 45.72 -46.07 -102.58
CA GLU A 208 45.34 -44.65 -102.68
C GLU A 208 44.00 -44.34 -101.98
N GLN A 209 43.01 -45.23 -102.03
CA GLN A 209 41.73 -45.06 -101.34
C GLN A 209 41.83 -45.31 -99.84
N LEU A 210 42.59 -46.32 -99.38
CA LEU A 210 42.83 -46.60 -97.97
C LEU A 210 43.68 -45.51 -97.34
N THR A 211 44.65 -44.92 -98.05
CA THR A 211 45.38 -43.74 -97.55
C THR A 211 44.49 -42.48 -97.55
N GLN A 212 43.51 -42.36 -98.44
CA GLN A 212 42.48 -41.31 -98.37
C GLN A 212 41.49 -41.55 -97.22
N GLN A 213 41.03 -42.77 -96.99
CA GLN A 213 40.15 -43.16 -95.88
C GLN A 213 40.87 -43.03 -94.52
N LEU A 214 42.15 -43.39 -94.44
CA LEU A 214 42.98 -43.17 -93.26
C LEU A 214 43.16 -41.67 -92.98
N ARG A 215 43.25 -40.83 -94.02
CA ARG A 215 43.24 -39.37 -93.88
C ARG A 215 41.88 -38.85 -93.43
N SER A 216 40.76 -39.34 -93.96
CA SER A 216 39.42 -38.90 -93.53
C SER A 216 39.13 -39.32 -92.09
N THR A 217 39.34 -40.60 -91.74
CA THR A 217 39.18 -41.09 -90.36
C THR A 217 40.15 -40.44 -89.37
N SER A 218 41.36 -40.04 -89.81
CA SER A 218 42.28 -39.21 -89.00
C SER A 218 41.76 -37.78 -88.80
N LEU A 219 41.15 -37.17 -89.83
CA LEU A 219 40.48 -35.87 -89.70
C LEU A 219 39.23 -35.94 -88.82
N ASP A 220 38.47 -37.02 -88.88
CA ASP A 220 37.29 -37.26 -88.03
C ASP A 220 37.68 -37.58 -86.59
N MET A 221 38.77 -38.33 -86.37
CA MET A 221 39.43 -38.50 -85.07
C MET A 221 39.88 -37.14 -84.51
N ALA A 222 40.51 -36.29 -85.33
CA ALA A 222 40.91 -34.95 -84.89
C ALA A 222 39.70 -34.04 -84.62
N ALA A 223 38.61 -34.16 -85.39
CA ALA A 223 37.37 -33.40 -85.20
C ALA A 223 36.62 -33.83 -83.93
N THR A 224 36.53 -35.14 -83.67
CA THR A 224 35.94 -35.68 -82.44
C THR A 224 36.78 -35.36 -81.21
N GLN A 225 38.12 -35.46 -81.29
CA GLN A 225 39.02 -35.00 -80.22
C GLN A 225 38.86 -33.50 -79.92
N ARG A 226 38.77 -32.63 -80.94
CA ARG A 226 38.46 -31.20 -80.76
C ARG A 226 37.08 -30.99 -80.12
N ARG A 227 36.06 -31.77 -80.52
CA ARG A 227 34.72 -31.69 -79.94
C ARG A 227 34.69 -32.14 -78.47
N ILE A 228 35.45 -33.18 -78.12
CA ILE A 228 35.64 -33.62 -76.73
C ILE A 228 36.35 -32.52 -75.92
N ALA A 229 37.42 -31.93 -76.45
CA ALA A 229 38.12 -30.82 -75.79
C ALA A 229 37.22 -29.59 -75.57
N ALA A 230 36.38 -29.24 -76.56
CA ALA A 230 35.40 -28.15 -76.46
C ALA A 230 34.28 -28.45 -75.45
N LEU A 231 33.83 -29.70 -75.36
CA LEU A 231 32.86 -30.13 -74.34
C LEU A 231 33.47 -30.14 -72.94
N LEU A 232 34.74 -30.55 -72.79
CA LEU A 232 35.46 -30.51 -71.51
C LEU A 232 35.69 -29.07 -71.04
N SER A 233 36.08 -28.15 -71.94
CA SER A 233 36.24 -26.74 -71.58
C SER A 233 34.91 -26.06 -71.26
N SER A 234 33.85 -26.32 -72.03
CA SER A 234 32.48 -25.86 -71.69
C SER A 234 32.02 -26.42 -70.34
N ASN A 235 32.22 -27.70 -70.06
CA ASN A 235 31.85 -28.30 -68.77
C ASN A 235 32.67 -27.72 -67.60
N SER A 236 33.94 -27.37 -67.82
CA SER A 236 34.74 -26.66 -66.81
C SER A 236 34.28 -25.22 -66.57
N GLY A 237 33.81 -24.52 -67.61
CA GLY A 237 33.18 -23.21 -67.50
C GLY A 237 31.87 -23.27 -66.73
N ASN A 238 30.97 -24.18 -67.12
CA ASN A 238 29.71 -24.42 -66.42
C ASN A 238 29.94 -24.81 -64.95
N ALA A 239 31.00 -25.58 -64.65
CA ALA A 239 31.38 -25.92 -63.28
C ALA A 239 31.92 -24.73 -62.48
N ALA A 240 32.53 -23.72 -63.12
CA ALA A 240 32.92 -22.47 -62.49
C ALA A 240 31.71 -21.54 -62.25
N GLU A 241 30.80 -21.42 -63.23
CA GLU A 241 29.55 -20.68 -63.06
C GLU A 241 28.68 -21.29 -61.93
N LEU A 242 28.58 -22.62 -61.87
CA LEU A 242 27.92 -23.33 -60.77
C LEU A 242 28.60 -23.14 -59.42
N ARG A 243 29.90 -22.80 -59.36
CA ARG A 243 30.55 -22.38 -58.10
C ARG A 243 30.15 -20.96 -57.72
N LEU A 244 30.27 -20.00 -58.65
CA LEU A 244 29.87 -18.61 -58.42
C LEU A 244 28.40 -18.48 -58.01
N VAL A 245 27.49 -19.25 -58.62
CA VAL A 245 26.07 -19.28 -58.23
C VAL A 245 25.89 -19.90 -56.84
N ARG A 246 26.64 -20.94 -56.46
CA ARG A 246 26.60 -21.50 -55.10
C ARG A 246 27.18 -20.56 -54.05
N GLU A 247 28.23 -19.82 -54.39
CA GLU A 247 28.85 -18.80 -53.54
C GLU A 247 27.90 -17.61 -53.34
N ALA A 248 27.22 -17.16 -54.40
CA ALA A 248 26.17 -16.14 -54.31
C ALA A 248 24.92 -16.61 -53.53
N ILE A 249 24.52 -17.88 -53.68
CA ILE A 249 23.46 -18.48 -52.86
C ILE A 249 23.90 -18.54 -51.40
N ALA A 250 25.11 -19.00 -51.09
CA ALA A 250 25.64 -19.02 -49.72
C ALA A 250 25.66 -17.61 -49.10
N GLN A 251 26.11 -16.59 -49.83
CA GLN A 251 26.08 -15.19 -49.37
C GLN A 251 24.65 -14.69 -49.11
N ARG A 252 23.66 -15.07 -49.93
CA ARG A 252 22.25 -14.71 -49.70
C ARG A 252 21.60 -15.52 -48.58
N GLU A 253 21.99 -16.78 -48.41
CA GLU A 253 21.61 -17.60 -47.26
C GLU A 253 22.18 -17.01 -45.98
N GLU A 254 23.43 -16.55 -45.98
CA GLU A 254 24.08 -15.80 -44.89
C GLU A 254 23.38 -14.45 -44.60
N GLU A 255 23.06 -13.64 -45.62
CA GLU A 255 22.35 -12.36 -45.42
C GLU A 255 20.89 -12.51 -44.97
N ALA A 256 20.13 -13.41 -45.59
CA ALA A 256 18.75 -13.71 -45.18
C ALA A 256 18.75 -14.27 -43.75
N GLN A 257 19.78 -15.04 -43.42
CA GLN A 257 20.06 -15.42 -42.05
C GLN A 257 20.33 -14.18 -41.18
N ARG A 258 21.24 -13.24 -41.51
CA ARG A 258 21.48 -12.02 -40.69
C ARG A 258 20.21 -11.28 -40.32
N VAL A 259 19.25 -11.22 -41.25
CA VAL A 259 17.95 -10.58 -41.02
C VAL A 259 17.10 -11.39 -40.05
N LEU A 260 17.10 -12.73 -40.11
CA LEU A 260 16.55 -13.58 -39.04
C LEU A 260 17.31 -13.41 -37.72
N GLU A 261 18.63 -13.16 -37.77
CA GLU A 261 19.45 -12.79 -36.60
C GLU A 261 19.28 -11.35 -36.10
N SER A 262 18.45 -10.54 -36.75
CA SER A 262 17.89 -9.31 -36.19
C SER A 262 16.43 -9.53 -35.76
N LYS A 263 15.68 -10.31 -36.55
CA LYS A 263 14.25 -10.59 -36.40
C LYS A 263 13.95 -11.77 -35.46
N SER A 264 14.65 -11.81 -34.33
CA SER A 264 14.15 -12.51 -33.14
C SER A 264 14.67 -11.96 -31.81
N MET A 265 15.87 -11.34 -31.71
CA MET A 265 16.21 -10.66 -30.44
C MET A 265 15.29 -9.48 -30.20
N LYS A 266 14.80 -8.84 -31.26
CA LYS A 266 13.75 -7.83 -31.13
C LYS A 266 12.41 -8.42 -30.68
N GLU A 267 12.11 -9.68 -31.03
CA GLU A 267 10.94 -10.38 -30.51
C GLU A 267 11.15 -10.84 -29.06
N GLN A 268 12.34 -11.29 -28.67
CA GLN A 268 12.77 -11.56 -27.29
C GLN A 268 12.74 -10.32 -26.41
N GLU A 269 13.26 -9.18 -26.87
CA GLU A 269 13.15 -7.89 -26.20
C GLU A 269 11.67 -7.53 -25.99
N LEU A 270 10.83 -7.70 -27.01
CA LEU A 270 9.37 -7.52 -26.89
C LEU A 270 8.72 -8.57 -25.97
N GLN A 271 9.22 -9.81 -25.91
CA GLN A 271 8.75 -10.86 -25.01
C GLN A 271 9.10 -10.50 -23.55
N ALA A 272 10.33 -10.07 -23.29
CA ALA A 272 10.80 -9.62 -21.98
C ALA A 272 10.09 -8.32 -21.53
N VAL A 273 9.80 -7.40 -22.46
CA VAL A 273 8.95 -6.23 -22.21
C VAL A 273 7.51 -6.65 -21.91
N ARG A 274 6.92 -7.59 -22.67
CA ARG A 274 5.60 -8.16 -22.37
C ARG A 274 5.56 -8.87 -21.02
N ASP A 275 6.57 -9.64 -20.67
CA ASP A 275 6.66 -10.35 -19.39
C ASP A 275 6.91 -9.41 -18.20
N THR A 276 7.62 -8.29 -18.40
CA THR A 276 7.77 -7.27 -17.35
C THR A 276 6.53 -6.40 -17.21
N ILE A 277 5.81 -6.12 -18.31
CA ILE A 277 4.46 -5.52 -18.27
C ILE A 277 3.48 -6.47 -17.58
N ALA A 278 3.45 -7.77 -17.92
CA ALA A 278 2.59 -8.76 -17.30
C ALA A 278 2.90 -8.93 -15.80
N ARG A 279 4.19 -8.92 -15.41
CA ARG A 279 4.60 -8.89 -13.99
C ARG A 279 4.16 -7.60 -13.29
N ARG A 280 4.23 -6.44 -13.94
CA ARG A 280 3.71 -5.17 -13.40
C ARG A 280 2.19 -5.19 -13.27
N ILE A 281 1.45 -5.72 -14.24
CA ILE A 281 -0.01 -5.88 -14.17
C ILE A 281 -0.37 -6.82 -13.02
N ALA A 282 0.28 -7.99 -12.91
CA ALA A 282 0.05 -8.93 -11.80
C ALA A 282 0.36 -8.31 -10.43
N TYR A 283 1.43 -7.50 -10.34
CA TYR A 283 1.77 -6.73 -9.14
C TYR A 283 0.69 -5.70 -8.83
N HIS A 284 0.29 -4.86 -9.79
CA HIS A 284 -0.74 -3.84 -9.59
C HIS A 284 -2.12 -4.43 -9.29
N THR A 285 -2.53 -5.55 -9.90
CA THR A 285 -3.77 -6.25 -9.51
C THR A 285 -3.68 -6.83 -8.10
N SER A 286 -2.51 -7.32 -7.68
CA SER A 286 -2.33 -7.75 -6.28
C SER A 286 -2.37 -6.56 -5.30
N GLN A 287 -1.85 -5.39 -5.70
CA GLN A 287 -1.97 -4.16 -4.93
C GLN A 287 -3.42 -3.66 -4.88
N GLN A 288 -4.15 -3.71 -6.00
CA GLN A 288 -5.57 -3.37 -6.07
C GLN A 288 -6.38 -4.23 -5.11
N HIS A 289 -6.22 -5.55 -5.11
CA HIS A 289 -6.88 -6.42 -4.12
C HIS A 289 -6.48 -6.11 -2.67
N THR A 290 -5.24 -5.69 -2.38
CA THR A 290 -4.89 -5.21 -1.03
C THR A 290 -5.50 -3.86 -0.69
N LEU A 291 -5.69 -2.97 -1.68
CA LEU A 291 -6.35 -1.68 -1.49
C LEU A 291 -7.86 -1.85 -1.32
N GLU A 292 -8.49 -2.74 -2.08
CA GLU A 292 -9.90 -3.14 -1.94
C GLU A 292 -10.16 -3.70 -0.54
N ALA A 293 -9.34 -4.65 -0.07
CA ALA A 293 -9.44 -5.17 1.30
C ALA A 293 -9.23 -4.08 2.37
N LEU A 294 -8.27 -3.16 2.17
CA LEU A 294 -8.06 -2.02 3.07
C LEU A 294 -9.21 -0.99 3.02
N VAL A 295 -9.91 -0.85 1.89
CA VAL A 295 -11.12 -0.03 1.76
C VAL A 295 -12.29 -0.69 2.46
N GLU A 296 -12.52 -1.99 2.28
CA GLU A 296 -13.54 -2.72 3.06
C GLU A 296 -13.27 -2.61 4.57
N ASP A 297 -12.02 -2.79 5.01
CA ASP A 297 -11.65 -2.63 6.42
C ASP A 297 -11.81 -1.17 6.88
N HIS A 298 -11.50 -0.17 6.03
CA HIS A 298 -11.76 1.23 6.37
C HIS A 298 -13.27 1.55 6.45
N GLU A 299 -14.10 0.91 5.64
CA GLU A 299 -15.56 1.01 5.73
C GLU A 299 -16.12 0.32 6.98
N ARG A 300 -15.58 -0.85 7.37
CA ARG A 300 -15.92 -1.55 8.63
C ARG A 300 -15.56 -0.69 9.84
N ASN A 301 -14.29 -0.29 9.98
CA ASN A 301 -13.83 0.63 11.02
C ASN A 301 -14.61 1.96 10.98
N GLY A 302 -15.00 2.42 9.79
CA GLY A 302 -15.79 3.63 9.57
C GLY A 302 -17.27 3.50 9.96
N GLN A 303 -17.83 2.28 10.00
CA GLN A 303 -19.14 1.99 10.56
C GLN A 303 -19.05 1.90 12.09
N GLU A 304 -18.10 1.14 12.63
CA GLU A 304 -17.82 1.04 14.07
C GLU A 304 -17.60 2.44 14.70
N LEU A 305 -16.85 3.33 14.03
CA LEU A 305 -16.66 4.73 14.45
C LEU A 305 -17.93 5.59 14.38
N ARG A 306 -18.95 5.23 13.59
CA ARG A 306 -20.26 5.92 13.60
C ARG A 306 -21.14 5.40 14.73
N ASP A 307 -21.07 4.12 15.03
CA ASP A 307 -21.87 3.50 16.08
C ASP A 307 -21.34 3.90 17.47
N VAL A 308 -20.02 3.85 17.68
CA VAL A 308 -19.37 4.41 18.88
C VAL A 308 -19.71 5.90 19.05
N ARG A 309 -19.72 6.71 17.98
CA ARG A 309 -20.12 8.13 18.06
C ARG A 309 -21.60 8.33 18.39
N GLN A 310 -22.49 7.41 17.99
CA GLN A 310 -23.90 7.44 18.41
C GLN A 310 -24.04 7.08 19.89
N GLU A 311 -23.23 6.14 20.40
CA GLU A 311 -23.19 5.81 21.82
C GLU A 311 -22.57 6.95 22.65
N GLU A 312 -21.46 7.56 22.21
CA GLU A 312 -20.88 8.77 22.82
C GLU A 312 -21.90 9.92 22.84
N ALA A 313 -22.66 10.12 21.76
CA ALA A 313 -23.70 11.15 21.70
C ALA A 313 -24.84 10.88 22.70
N ARG A 314 -25.34 9.64 22.79
CA ARG A 314 -26.36 9.24 23.77
C ARG A 314 -25.86 9.42 25.20
N LEU A 315 -24.65 8.94 25.51
CA LEU A 315 -24.02 9.09 26.81
C LEU A 315 -23.76 10.58 27.16
N ALA A 316 -23.46 11.42 26.17
CA ALA A 316 -23.35 12.86 26.36
C ALA A 316 -24.71 13.55 26.59
N GLU A 317 -25.78 13.10 25.93
CA GLU A 317 -27.15 13.57 26.20
C GLU A 317 -27.65 13.13 27.59
N GLU A 318 -27.39 11.89 27.99
CA GLU A 318 -27.65 11.36 29.33
C GLU A 318 -26.86 12.14 30.39
N TYR A 319 -25.55 12.35 30.18
CA TYR A 319 -24.70 13.14 31.08
C TYR A 319 -25.19 14.59 31.18
N GLN A 320 -25.56 15.23 30.06
CA GLN A 320 -26.20 16.55 30.09
C GLN A 320 -27.55 16.53 30.83
N GLY A 321 -28.33 15.46 30.70
CA GLY A 321 -29.57 15.25 31.44
C GLY A 321 -29.32 15.20 32.95
N VAL A 322 -28.33 14.42 33.39
CA VAL A 322 -27.89 14.34 34.80
C VAL A 322 -27.33 15.68 35.27
N CYS A 323 -26.54 16.40 34.46
CA CYS A 323 -26.07 17.75 34.80
C CYS A 323 -27.22 18.75 34.95
N ARG A 324 -28.25 18.71 34.10
CA ARG A 324 -29.46 19.53 34.23
C ARG A 324 -30.22 19.18 35.52
N GLN A 325 -30.36 17.89 35.85
CA GLN A 325 -30.97 17.45 37.11
C GLN A 325 -30.17 17.94 38.33
N LEU A 326 -28.84 17.80 38.33
CA LEU A 326 -27.94 18.32 39.36
C LEU A 326 -28.03 19.84 39.50
N GLN A 327 -28.13 20.57 38.38
CA GLN A 327 -28.27 22.02 38.39
C GLN A 327 -29.63 22.46 38.92
N ASN A 328 -30.73 21.76 38.56
CA ASN A 328 -32.05 21.99 39.12
C ASN A 328 -32.11 21.69 40.64
N VAL A 329 -31.43 20.65 41.11
CA VAL A 329 -31.29 20.35 42.54
C VAL A 329 -30.44 21.41 43.25
N ASN A 330 -29.35 21.88 42.65
CA ASN A 330 -28.55 22.97 43.20
C ASN A 330 -29.32 24.30 43.25
N THR A 331 -30.12 24.64 42.24
CA THR A 331 -30.96 25.85 42.29
C THR A 331 -32.07 25.72 43.31
N ALA A 332 -32.75 24.57 43.42
CA ALA A 332 -33.73 24.35 44.48
C ALA A 332 -33.09 24.39 45.88
N LEU A 333 -31.85 23.92 46.05
CA LEU A 333 -31.08 24.08 47.29
C LEU A 333 -30.66 25.53 47.54
N GLN A 334 -30.31 26.30 46.50
CA GLN A 334 -30.05 27.74 46.62
C GLN A 334 -31.30 28.51 47.04
N GLU A 335 -32.46 28.24 46.40
CA GLU A 335 -33.76 28.79 46.78
C GLU A 335 -34.10 28.45 48.25
N CYS A 336 -33.98 27.18 48.67
CA CYS A 336 -34.18 26.79 50.07
C CYS A 336 -33.19 27.48 51.04
N ASN A 337 -31.95 27.71 50.63
CA ASN A 337 -30.96 28.43 51.43
C ASN A 337 -31.27 29.92 51.50
N GLU A 338 -31.70 30.56 50.41
CA GLU A 338 -32.14 31.95 50.39
C GLU A 338 -33.41 32.17 51.21
N GLU A 339 -34.36 31.22 51.18
CA GLU A 339 -35.51 31.21 52.10
C GLU A 339 -35.05 31.08 53.56
N ASN A 340 -34.12 30.18 53.86
CA ASN A 340 -33.57 30.01 55.21
C ASN A 340 -32.85 31.29 55.68
N ASP A 341 -32.06 31.94 54.82
CA ASP A 341 -31.44 33.24 55.07
C ASP A 341 -32.47 34.34 55.30
N LEU A 342 -33.57 34.37 54.54
CA LEU A 342 -34.69 35.29 54.74
C LEU A 342 -35.42 35.02 56.05
N TRP A 343 -35.61 33.76 56.45
CA TRP A 343 -36.17 33.40 57.76
C TRP A 343 -35.24 33.78 58.91
N GLN A 344 -33.92 33.57 58.78
CA GLN A 344 -32.93 34.02 59.75
C GLN A 344 -32.93 35.55 59.88
N ARG A 345 -32.93 36.29 58.75
CA ARG A 345 -33.04 37.77 58.75
C ARG A 345 -34.33 38.22 59.44
N ARG A 346 -35.49 37.62 59.14
CA ARG A 346 -36.75 37.89 59.85
C ARG A 346 -36.67 37.58 61.35
N VAL A 347 -35.97 36.51 61.75
CA VAL A 347 -35.75 36.19 63.18
C VAL A 347 -34.84 37.24 63.84
N TYR A 348 -33.77 37.70 63.18
CA TYR A 348 -32.93 38.78 63.69
C TYR A 348 -33.66 40.12 63.76
N GLU A 349 -34.48 40.46 62.75
CA GLU A 349 -35.35 41.64 62.75
C GLU A 349 -36.35 41.59 63.90
N LYS A 350 -37.04 40.45 64.10
CA LYS A 350 -37.97 40.28 65.22
C LYS A 350 -37.29 40.24 66.59
N ALA A 351 -36.07 39.71 66.68
CA ALA A 351 -35.25 39.80 67.89
C ALA A 351 -34.82 41.25 68.17
N ALA A 352 -34.46 42.03 67.16
CA ALA A 352 -34.12 43.45 67.29
C ALA A 352 -35.35 44.30 67.64
N GLU A 353 -36.51 44.04 67.05
CA GLU A 353 -37.81 44.64 67.45
C GLU A 353 -38.13 44.32 68.90
N LEU A 354 -37.98 43.06 69.34
CA LEU A 354 -38.20 42.66 70.72
C LEU A 354 -37.21 43.33 71.68
N GLN A 355 -35.93 43.45 71.32
CA GLN A 355 -34.95 44.20 72.12
C GLN A 355 -35.27 45.69 72.17
N ALA A 356 -35.70 46.30 71.07
CA ALA A 356 -36.13 47.70 71.03
C ALA A 356 -37.40 47.93 71.87
N GLN A 357 -38.36 47.01 71.83
CA GLN A 357 -39.54 47.04 72.69
C GLN A 357 -39.18 46.82 74.18
N GLN A 358 -38.28 45.89 74.50
CA GLN A 358 -37.78 45.70 75.87
C GLN A 358 -37.04 46.94 76.38
N ALA A 359 -36.21 47.58 75.54
CA ALA A 359 -35.54 48.83 75.87
C ALA A 359 -36.53 50.00 76.03
N ALA A 360 -37.57 50.06 75.19
CA ALA A 360 -38.66 51.03 75.30
C ALA A 360 -39.43 50.84 76.61
N VAL A 361 -39.84 49.60 76.94
CA VAL A 361 -40.50 49.23 78.21
C VAL A 361 -39.60 49.54 79.40
N ALA A 362 -38.30 49.23 79.34
CA ALA A 362 -37.35 49.61 80.39
C ALA A 362 -37.21 51.13 80.53
N SER A 363 -37.27 51.89 79.43
CA SER A 363 -37.26 53.37 79.45
C SER A 363 -38.55 53.94 80.04
N VAL A 364 -39.71 53.35 79.73
CA VAL A 364 -41.02 53.72 80.27
C VAL A 364 -41.10 53.36 81.74
N HIS A 365 -40.58 52.20 82.15
CA HIS A 365 -40.46 51.81 83.57
C HIS A 365 -39.52 52.76 84.34
N ARG A 366 -38.37 53.15 83.76
CA ARG A 366 -37.49 54.19 84.34
C ARG A 366 -38.20 55.55 84.45
N ARG A 367 -39.04 55.93 83.47
CA ARG A 367 -39.88 57.15 83.54
C ARG A 367 -40.97 57.02 84.61
N TYR A 368 -41.62 55.87 84.72
CA TYR A 368 -42.63 55.55 85.74
C TYR A 368 -42.03 55.62 87.15
N VAL A 369 -40.89 54.98 87.41
CA VAL A 369 -40.19 55.04 88.71
C VAL A 369 -39.75 56.47 89.04
N LYS A 370 -39.34 57.27 88.04
CA LYS A 370 -39.07 58.71 88.24
C LYS A 370 -40.35 59.49 88.57
N ALA A 371 -41.45 59.26 87.86
CA ALA A 371 -42.74 59.90 88.11
C ALA A 371 -43.30 59.52 89.49
N GLN A 372 -43.19 58.26 89.90
CA GLN A 372 -43.58 57.77 91.22
C GLN A 372 -42.79 58.47 92.33
N LYS A 373 -41.47 58.61 92.19
CA LYS A 373 -40.64 59.40 93.11
C LYS A 373 -40.99 60.89 93.14
N VAL A 374 -41.42 61.47 92.01
CA VAL A 374 -41.94 62.85 91.96
C VAL A 374 -43.31 62.95 92.65
N VAL A 375 -44.20 61.97 92.50
CA VAL A 375 -45.49 61.91 93.21
C VAL A 375 -45.27 61.80 94.72
N GLU A 376 -44.36 60.93 95.18
CA GLU A 376 -43.96 60.86 96.60
C GLU A 376 -43.40 62.20 97.11
N ALA A 377 -42.55 62.87 96.33
CA ALA A 377 -41.98 64.16 96.69
C ALA A 377 -43.05 65.28 96.74
N LEU A 378 -44.02 65.25 95.83
CA LEU A 378 -45.16 66.18 95.82
C LEU A 378 -46.14 65.90 96.96
N GLN A 379 -46.36 64.64 97.34
CA GLN A 379 -47.14 64.27 98.53
C GLN A 379 -46.48 64.80 99.81
N ARG A 380 -45.16 64.59 99.97
CA ARG A 380 -44.37 65.14 101.09
C ARG A 380 -44.39 66.68 101.08
N ARG A 381 -44.28 67.32 99.92
CA ARG A 381 -44.36 68.79 99.79
C ARG A 381 -45.75 69.32 100.13
N ASN A 382 -46.82 68.67 99.68
CA ASN A 382 -48.19 69.11 99.98
C ASN A 382 -48.48 69.03 101.48
N ALA A 383 -48.01 67.99 102.17
CA ALA A 383 -48.11 67.91 103.64
C ALA A 383 -47.44 69.11 104.34
N VAL A 384 -46.27 69.55 103.88
CA VAL A 384 -45.59 70.76 104.39
C VAL A 384 -46.35 72.04 104.02
N MET A 385 -46.89 72.13 102.80
CA MET A 385 -47.67 73.30 102.35
C MET A 385 -48.97 73.49 103.15
N GLU A 386 -49.67 72.41 103.53
CA GLU A 386 -50.89 72.55 104.37
C GLU A 386 -50.55 73.06 105.78
N VAL A 387 -49.46 72.59 106.40
CA VAL A 387 -48.99 73.12 107.70
C VAL A 387 -48.67 74.62 107.60
N GLN A 388 -47.96 75.02 106.53
CA GLN A 388 -47.64 76.42 106.27
C GLN A 388 -48.86 77.30 105.97
N LYS A 389 -49.97 76.75 105.44
CA LYS A 389 -51.23 77.47 105.27
C LYS A 389 -51.89 77.78 106.61
N SER A 390 -52.01 76.79 107.51
CA SER A 390 -52.54 77.03 108.87
C SER A 390 -51.77 78.16 109.56
N GLU A 391 -50.43 78.07 109.55
CA GLU A 391 -49.56 79.10 110.09
C GLU A 391 -49.68 80.50 109.45
N GLN A 392 -50.23 80.63 108.26
CA GLN A 392 -50.48 81.93 107.61
C GLN A 392 -51.90 82.46 107.85
N VAL A 393 -52.90 81.59 108.04
CA VAL A 393 -54.26 81.99 108.42
C VAL A 393 -54.25 82.68 109.78
N ASP A 394 -53.56 82.10 110.76
CA ASP A 394 -53.44 82.69 112.11
C ASP A 394 -52.82 84.10 112.05
N LYS A 395 -51.73 84.25 111.28
CA LYS A 395 -51.01 85.52 111.11
C LYS A 395 -51.81 86.59 110.35
N GLN A 396 -52.81 86.21 109.54
CA GLN A 396 -53.72 87.15 108.89
C GLN A 396 -54.78 87.72 109.84
N PHE A 397 -55.14 86.97 110.89
CA PHE A 397 -56.11 87.43 111.90
C PHE A 397 -55.56 88.61 112.71
N ASP A 398 -54.32 88.50 113.20
CA ASP A 398 -53.64 89.56 113.96
C ASP A 398 -53.42 90.85 113.15
N ALA A 399 -53.09 90.72 111.86
CA ALA A 399 -52.86 91.86 110.98
C ALA A 399 -54.14 92.68 110.73
N ALA A 400 -55.31 92.02 110.65
CA ALA A 400 -56.59 92.66 110.44
C ALA A 400 -57.03 93.57 111.60
N ALA A 401 -56.61 93.25 112.83
CA ALA A 401 -56.90 94.06 114.01
C ALA A 401 -56.16 95.42 114.00
N GLN A 402 -54.93 95.47 113.47
CA GLN A 402 -54.08 96.66 113.53
C GLN A 402 -54.44 97.73 112.49
N LEU A 403 -54.92 97.33 111.31
CA LEU A 403 -55.21 98.25 110.20
C LEU A 403 -56.27 99.31 110.52
N LYS A 404 -57.36 98.92 111.20
CA LYS A 404 -58.46 99.83 111.58
C LYS A 404 -58.03 101.04 112.42
N SER A 405 -56.88 100.98 113.09
CA SER A 405 -56.36 102.09 113.91
C SER A 405 -55.70 103.20 113.10
N LYS A 406 -55.19 102.93 111.90
CA LYS A 406 -54.37 103.89 111.12
C LYS A 406 -55.13 104.62 110.02
N GLU A 407 -56.28 104.12 109.60
CA GLU A 407 -57.08 104.74 108.53
C GLU A 407 -57.64 106.12 108.93
N ALA A 408 -57.93 106.33 110.21
CA ALA A 408 -58.44 107.61 110.73
C ALA A 408 -57.43 108.79 110.60
N ALA A 409 -56.12 108.51 110.60
CA ALA A 409 -55.08 109.55 110.58
C ALA A 409 -54.80 110.13 109.17
N LEU A 410 -55.09 109.37 108.10
CA LEU A 410 -54.65 109.68 106.74
C LEU A 410 -55.59 110.64 105.98
N ALA A 411 -56.75 110.97 106.55
CA ALA A 411 -57.75 111.82 105.92
C ALA A 411 -57.36 113.32 105.86
N LEU A 412 -56.63 113.83 106.88
CA LEU A 412 -56.34 115.27 107.01
C LEU A 412 -55.17 115.75 106.13
N ALA A 413 -54.19 114.88 105.84
CA ALA A 413 -52.98 115.27 105.11
C ALA A 413 -53.20 115.56 103.60
N LYS A 414 -54.28 115.06 103.00
CA LYS A 414 -54.47 115.04 101.53
C LYS A 414 -54.96 116.36 100.90
N ARG A 415 -55.04 117.47 101.65
CA ARG A 415 -55.50 118.78 101.12
C ARG A 415 -54.39 119.76 100.72
N ALA A 416 -53.14 119.55 101.11
CA ALA A 416 -52.04 120.49 100.85
C ALA A 416 -51.25 120.25 99.54
N ALA A 417 -51.30 119.04 98.96
CA ALA A 417 -50.42 118.62 97.87
C ALA A 417 -51.08 118.70 96.47
N ARG A 418 -51.66 119.85 96.10
CA ARG A 418 -52.33 120.06 94.79
C ARG A 418 -51.82 121.26 93.97
N SER A 419 -50.86 122.02 94.46
CA SER A 419 -50.26 123.17 93.76
C SER A 419 -48.96 122.80 93.04
N ALA A 420 -49.02 121.88 92.07
CA ALA A 420 -47.88 121.43 91.28
C ALA A 420 -48.27 121.18 89.82
N ALA A 421 -47.26 121.20 88.92
CA ALA A 421 -47.35 120.83 87.49
C ALA A 421 -48.00 121.82 86.49
N GLN A 422 -47.81 123.12 86.69
CA GLN A 422 -47.69 124.13 85.62
C GLN A 422 -46.56 125.09 86.02
N THR A 423 -45.65 125.58 85.17
CA THR A 423 -45.49 125.54 83.70
C THR A 423 -44.05 125.14 83.30
N ALA A 424 -43.81 124.81 82.03
CA ALA A 424 -42.46 124.57 81.49
C ALA A 424 -41.98 125.76 80.63
N ALA A 425 -40.84 126.37 80.98
CA ALA A 425 -40.17 127.41 80.20
C ALA A 425 -38.68 127.56 80.57
N SER A 426 -37.90 128.16 79.66
CA SER A 426 -36.49 128.59 79.76
C SER A 426 -35.41 127.53 80.08
N VAL A 427 -34.62 127.25 79.05
CA VAL A 427 -33.25 126.70 79.04
C VAL A 427 -32.31 127.42 80.04
N ARG A 428 -31.38 126.67 80.66
CA ARG A 428 -29.99 127.06 80.97
C ARG A 428 -29.22 125.95 81.67
N GLU A 429 -28.13 125.46 81.06
CA GLU A 429 -27.06 124.77 81.80
C GLU A 429 -25.75 124.71 80.99
N GLU A 430 -24.82 125.64 81.26
CA GLU A 430 -23.39 125.50 80.92
C GLU A 430 -22.53 126.02 82.10
N VAL A 431 -22.20 125.10 83.02
CA VAL A 431 -20.88 124.92 83.67
C VAL A 431 -20.14 126.14 84.31
N ASN A 432 -20.17 126.23 85.66
CA ASN A 432 -19.05 126.56 86.61
C ASN A 432 -18.24 127.92 86.51
N ILE A 433 -17.60 128.57 87.53
CA ILE A 433 -17.46 128.50 89.01
C ILE A 433 -16.77 129.83 89.60
N LEU A 434 -17.29 130.46 90.69
CA LEU A 434 -16.68 131.32 91.80
C LEU A 434 -15.92 132.74 91.67
N GLN A 435 -16.42 133.82 92.39
CA GLN A 435 -15.75 135.03 93.12
C GLN A 435 -15.25 136.36 92.39
N GLN A 436 -14.95 137.63 92.89
CA GLN A 436 -15.27 138.58 94.08
C GLN A 436 -14.68 140.10 94.02
N GLN A 437 -15.45 141.20 94.38
CA GLN A 437 -15.18 142.48 95.22
C GLN A 437 -14.06 143.60 94.89
N ILE A 438 -13.81 144.88 95.43
CA ILE A 438 -14.38 146.11 96.21
C ILE A 438 -13.23 147.26 96.38
N THR A 439 -13.16 148.62 96.76
CA THR A 439 -13.88 149.89 97.31
C THR A 439 -13.08 151.27 97.11
N GLY A 440 -13.58 152.52 97.44
CA GLY A 440 -12.77 153.77 97.82
C GLY A 440 -13.37 155.26 97.74
N GLU A 441 -13.02 156.27 98.61
CA GLU A 441 -13.64 157.68 98.73
C GLU A 441 -12.75 158.91 99.30
N ALA A 442 -13.04 160.26 99.12
CA ALA A 442 -12.19 161.51 99.53
C ALA A 442 -12.77 163.04 99.47
N ALA A 443 -11.98 164.18 99.67
CA ALA A 443 -12.28 165.72 99.64
C ALA A 443 -11.00 166.74 99.62
N GLU A 444 -10.82 168.14 99.70
CA GLU A 444 -11.53 169.52 99.74
C GLU A 444 -10.60 170.89 99.76
N GLN A 445 -11.11 172.18 99.59
CA GLN A 445 -10.70 173.64 100.01
C GLN A 445 -9.80 174.77 99.24
N HIS A 446 -9.89 176.14 99.57
CA HIS A 446 -9.27 177.41 98.91
C HIS A 446 -9.27 178.84 99.69
N ARG A 447 -8.61 180.04 99.29
CA ARG A 447 -8.90 181.57 99.63
C ARG A 447 -7.87 182.81 99.37
N ASN A 448 -8.35 184.11 99.18
CA ASN A 448 -7.93 185.57 99.56
C ASN A 448 -6.78 186.57 98.97
N ALA A 449 -6.95 187.97 98.85
CA ALA A 449 -5.92 189.13 98.68
C ALA A 449 -6.38 190.69 98.50
N ALA A 450 -5.52 191.78 98.65
CA ALA A 450 -5.50 193.17 97.94
C ALA A 450 -4.70 194.43 98.54
N TRP A 451 -3.90 195.27 97.78
CA TRP A 451 -3.45 196.69 98.15
C TRP A 451 -2.84 197.65 97.04
N LEU A 452 -2.17 197.19 95.96
CA LEU A 452 -1.17 197.99 95.19
C LEU A 452 -1.64 198.71 93.89
N ALA A 453 -1.52 200.05 93.80
CA ALA A 453 -1.97 200.84 92.62
C ALA A 453 -0.97 201.87 91.99
N GLU A 454 -0.59 202.94 92.71
CA GLU A 454 -0.33 204.25 92.07
C GLU A 454 1.04 204.45 91.39
N LYS A 455 2.08 203.66 91.74
CA LYS A 455 3.45 203.85 91.19
C LYS A 455 3.65 203.46 89.72
N ARG A 456 2.63 202.97 89.01
CA ARG A 456 2.74 202.36 87.67
C ARG A 456 2.95 203.35 86.50
N GLY A 457 2.91 204.67 86.73
CA GLY A 457 2.87 205.67 85.65
C GLY A 457 4.13 205.77 84.76
N GLN A 458 5.33 205.61 85.33
CA GLN A 458 6.60 205.93 84.63
C GLN A 458 7.24 204.73 83.89
N ILE A 459 6.68 203.54 83.98
CA ILE A 459 7.29 202.30 83.44
C ILE A 459 7.11 202.18 81.90
N ARG A 460 5.98 202.66 81.38
CA ARG A 460 5.46 202.32 80.04
C ARG A 460 6.31 202.71 78.83
N VAL A 461 7.28 203.61 78.98
CA VAL A 461 8.13 204.05 77.86
C VAL A 461 9.16 202.97 77.48
N LEU A 462 9.68 202.23 78.46
CA LEU A 462 10.69 201.19 78.26
C LEU A 462 10.11 199.86 77.75
N GLU A 463 8.83 199.58 78.01
CA GLU A 463 8.16 198.34 77.62
C GLU A 463 8.07 198.16 76.09
N SER A 464 8.08 199.25 75.32
CA SER A 464 7.83 199.25 73.87
C SER A 464 8.92 198.59 73.02
N VAL A 465 10.19 198.66 73.43
CA VAL A 465 11.33 198.21 72.60
C VAL A 465 11.53 196.70 72.67
N LEU A 466 11.26 196.07 73.82
CA LEU A 466 11.50 194.65 74.07
C LEU A 466 10.67 193.73 73.15
N THR A 467 9.40 194.09 72.90
CA THR A 467 8.46 193.28 72.11
C THR A 467 8.94 193.00 70.68
N SER A 468 9.75 193.90 70.10
CA SER A 468 10.24 193.79 68.72
C SER A 468 11.22 192.63 68.48
N PHE A 469 11.95 192.19 69.51
CA PHE A 469 12.90 191.06 69.40
C PHE A 469 12.21 189.70 69.62
N GLU A 470 11.15 189.65 70.42
CA GLU A 470 10.42 188.42 70.74
C GLU A 470 9.77 187.79 69.49
N GLU A 471 9.28 188.62 68.56
CA GLU A 471 8.68 188.12 67.31
C GLU A 471 9.66 187.37 66.39
N GLN A 472 10.95 187.72 66.41
CA GLN A 472 11.92 187.10 65.49
C GLN A 472 12.22 185.66 65.90
N ILE A 473 12.36 185.42 67.20
CA ILE A 473 12.61 184.10 67.79
C ILE A 473 11.43 183.14 67.50
N GLN A 474 10.19 183.63 67.50
CA GLN A 474 9.02 182.79 67.22
C GLN A 474 8.91 182.27 65.77
N ARG A 475 9.65 182.85 64.81
CA ARG A 475 9.60 182.42 63.40
C ARG A 475 10.46 181.17 63.18
N THR A 476 11.73 181.21 63.58
CA THR A 476 12.70 180.11 63.39
C THR A 476 12.27 178.81 64.10
N HIS A 477 11.66 178.91 65.29
CA HIS A 477 11.13 177.73 66.01
C HIS A 477 10.03 176.96 65.26
N ARG A 478 9.30 177.60 64.31
CA ARG A 478 8.24 176.94 63.54
C ARG A 478 8.80 176.16 62.36
N GLU A 479 9.84 176.67 61.72
CA GLU A 479 10.51 176.05 60.56
C GLU A 479 11.16 174.71 60.95
N VAL A 480 11.82 174.65 62.12
CA VAL A 480 12.44 173.42 62.64
C VAL A 480 11.42 172.30 62.89
N TYR A 481 10.21 172.64 63.34
CA TYR A 481 9.17 171.65 63.68
C TYR A 481 8.63 170.90 62.45
N VAL A 482 8.51 171.58 61.30
CA VAL A 482 8.00 170.96 60.06
C VAL A 482 8.97 169.90 59.54
N VAL A 483 10.26 170.24 59.47
CA VAL A 483 11.31 169.35 58.96
C VAL A 483 11.42 168.06 59.79
N THR A 484 11.19 168.12 61.11
CA THR A 484 11.16 166.92 61.95
C THR A 484 9.98 165.99 61.65
N GLN A 485 8.77 166.51 61.39
CA GLN A 485 7.62 165.67 61.03
C GLN A 485 7.81 164.97 59.68
N GLU A 486 8.38 165.66 58.68
CA GLU A 486 8.60 165.09 57.35
C GLU A 486 9.59 163.92 57.38
N ALA A 487 10.63 164.02 58.22
CA ALA A 487 11.59 162.94 58.45
C ALA A 487 10.92 161.68 59.03
N GLU A 488 10.16 161.82 60.12
CA GLU A 488 9.44 160.71 60.77
C GLU A 488 8.46 160.00 59.80
N PHE A 489 7.73 160.77 59.00
CA PHE A 489 6.81 160.22 58.01
C PHE A 489 7.54 159.40 56.92
N SER A 490 8.71 159.86 56.49
CA SER A 490 9.52 159.15 55.48
C SER A 490 10.03 157.81 56.01
N GLU A 491 10.51 157.76 57.27
CA GLU A 491 11.03 156.55 57.89
C GLU A 491 9.90 155.52 58.15
N ALA A 492 8.73 155.99 58.60
CA ALA A 492 7.55 155.15 58.78
C ALA A 492 7.06 154.54 57.45
N ARG A 493 7.21 155.23 56.32
CA ARG A 493 6.89 154.71 54.98
C ARG A 493 7.91 153.65 54.53
N ALA A 494 9.20 153.87 54.75
CA ALA A 494 10.25 152.91 54.43
C ALA A 494 10.07 151.59 55.21
N LYS A 495 9.83 151.65 56.52
CA LYS A 495 9.56 150.49 57.38
C LYS A 495 8.38 149.66 56.87
N LYS A 496 7.28 150.30 56.46
CA LYS A 496 6.09 149.61 55.89
C LYS A 496 6.40 148.84 54.61
N GLN A 497 7.23 149.39 53.71
CA GLN A 497 7.62 148.69 52.48
C GLN A 497 8.59 147.53 52.78
N ALA A 498 9.53 147.69 53.71
CA ALA A 498 10.42 146.59 54.13
C ALA A 498 9.63 145.38 54.68
N PHE A 499 8.62 145.61 55.54
CA PHE A 499 7.73 144.55 56.03
C PHE A 499 6.93 143.87 54.91
N ALA A 500 6.45 144.62 53.93
CA ALA A 500 5.73 144.04 52.78
C ALA A 500 6.64 143.14 51.94
N CYS A 501 7.88 143.55 51.66
CA CYS A 501 8.86 142.72 50.95
C CYS A 501 9.22 141.46 51.74
N ALA A 502 9.42 141.55 53.06
CA ALA A 502 9.71 140.39 53.90
C ALA A 502 8.55 139.37 53.91
N HIS A 503 7.30 139.84 53.97
CA HIS A 503 6.12 138.97 53.87
C HIS A 503 6.01 138.31 52.48
N LEU A 504 6.35 139.01 51.39
CA LEU A 504 6.34 138.43 50.06
C LEU A 504 7.44 137.36 49.91
N LEU A 505 8.65 137.60 50.42
CA LEU A 505 9.72 136.59 50.43
C LEU A 505 9.31 135.35 51.23
N SER A 506 8.79 135.50 52.44
CA SER A 506 8.30 134.35 53.22
C SER A 506 7.13 133.63 52.52
N SER A 507 6.28 134.35 51.80
CA SER A 507 5.23 133.72 50.98
C SER A 507 5.77 132.96 49.76
N ILE A 508 6.96 133.31 49.26
CA ILE A 508 7.65 132.59 48.18
C ILE A 508 8.35 131.35 48.75
N GLU A 509 9.11 131.49 49.84
CA GLU A 509 9.77 130.39 50.57
C GLU A 509 8.77 129.28 50.94
N ASN A 510 7.58 129.64 51.43
CA ASN A 510 6.52 128.68 51.73
C ASN A 510 5.98 127.98 50.46
N LYS A 511 5.94 128.64 49.30
CA LYS A 511 5.51 128.02 48.03
C LYS A 511 6.59 127.18 47.37
N GLU A 512 7.87 127.53 47.53
CA GLU A 512 8.99 126.69 47.15
C GLU A 512 9.04 125.42 48.02
N ALA A 513 8.74 125.54 49.32
CA ALA A 513 8.60 124.39 50.22
C ALA A 513 7.39 123.48 49.89
N GLU A 514 6.24 124.06 49.50
CA GLU A 514 5.10 123.29 48.97
C GLU A 514 5.47 122.56 47.67
N LEU A 515 6.12 123.24 46.72
CA LEU A 515 6.55 122.64 45.44
C LEU A 515 7.53 121.49 45.67
N ALA A 516 8.53 121.65 46.53
CA ALA A 516 9.48 120.58 46.87
C ALA A 516 8.79 119.36 47.50
N GLN A 517 7.72 119.55 48.29
CA GLN A 517 6.90 118.45 48.81
C GLN A 517 6.11 117.75 47.69
N TYR A 518 5.53 118.50 46.76
CA TYR A 518 4.82 117.92 45.61
C TYR A 518 5.79 117.16 44.67
N GLU A 519 6.96 117.71 44.35
CA GLU A 519 8.01 117.03 43.58
C GLU A 519 8.49 115.76 44.29
N GLY A 520 8.72 115.81 45.61
CA GLY A 520 9.01 114.63 46.43
C GLY A 520 7.92 113.56 46.28
N SER A 521 6.65 113.92 46.46
CA SER A 521 5.52 112.99 46.31
C SER A 521 5.39 112.42 44.89
N LEU A 522 5.75 113.20 43.86
CA LEU A 522 5.68 112.79 42.47
C LEU A 522 6.82 111.80 42.14
N THR A 523 8.04 112.04 42.63
CA THR A 523 9.14 111.07 42.50
C THR A 523 8.87 109.77 43.27
N GLU A 524 8.22 109.83 44.44
CA GLU A 524 7.73 108.63 45.14
C GLU A 524 6.69 107.85 44.31
N LEU A 525 5.72 108.54 43.71
CA LEU A 525 4.71 107.89 42.87
C LEU A 525 5.32 107.29 41.61
N GLU A 526 6.26 107.97 40.95
CA GLU A 526 7.05 107.41 39.85
C GLU A 526 7.84 106.17 40.27
N ALA A 527 8.49 106.20 41.44
CA ALA A 527 9.25 105.06 41.96
C ALA A 527 8.32 103.85 42.22
N ARG A 528 7.12 104.09 42.78
CA ARG A 528 6.11 103.05 42.99
C ARG A 528 5.58 102.49 41.66
N ILE A 529 5.36 103.32 40.65
CA ILE A 529 4.96 102.89 39.29
C ILE A 529 6.06 102.03 38.66
N LYS A 530 7.33 102.46 38.72
CA LYS A 530 8.47 101.71 38.19
C LYS A 530 8.67 100.36 38.91
N GLN A 531 8.45 100.31 40.23
CA GLN A 531 8.43 99.07 41.00
C GLN A 531 7.29 98.13 40.58
N GLN A 532 6.08 98.65 40.36
CA GLN A 532 4.94 97.85 39.90
C GLN A 532 5.12 97.35 38.46
N GLN A 533 5.73 98.15 37.57
CA GLN A 533 6.11 97.72 36.21
C GLN A 533 7.11 96.57 36.27
N ALA A 534 8.21 96.70 37.01
CA ALA A 534 9.20 95.63 37.18
C ALA A 534 8.59 94.34 37.79
N LEU A 535 7.65 94.46 38.73
CA LEU A 535 6.95 93.31 39.30
C LEU A 535 6.01 92.62 38.28
N LEU A 536 5.30 93.40 37.46
CA LEU A 536 4.47 92.88 36.36
C LEU A 536 5.34 92.21 35.29
N GLU A 537 6.49 92.78 34.95
CA GLU A 537 7.46 92.18 34.02
C GLU A 537 8.02 90.86 34.56
N SER A 538 8.35 90.78 35.85
CA SER A 538 8.73 89.51 36.51
C SER A 538 7.61 88.48 36.44
N MET A 539 6.38 88.83 36.81
CA MET A 539 5.25 87.91 36.75
C MET A 539 4.92 87.47 35.32
N VAL A 540 5.13 88.32 34.30
CA VAL A 540 5.00 87.94 32.89
C VAL A 540 6.13 87.01 32.46
N ALA A 541 7.37 87.25 32.89
CA ALA A 541 8.51 86.36 32.64
C ALA A 541 8.29 84.98 33.29
N GLU A 542 7.88 84.92 34.55
CA GLU A 542 7.51 83.70 35.28
C GLU A 542 6.35 82.97 34.60
N ARG A 543 5.27 83.68 34.22
CA ARG A 543 4.17 83.09 33.45
C ARG A 543 4.69 82.48 32.14
N ASN A 544 5.64 83.14 31.46
CA ASN A 544 6.21 82.66 30.21
C ASN A 544 7.13 81.44 30.42
N THR A 545 7.92 81.37 31.49
CA THR A 545 8.71 80.17 31.82
C THR A 545 7.82 79.00 32.23
N TYR A 546 6.80 79.21 33.07
CA TYR A 546 5.81 78.18 33.39
C TYR A 546 5.02 77.72 32.15
N THR A 547 4.69 78.61 31.22
CA THR A 547 4.06 78.25 29.93
C THR A 547 5.01 77.42 29.06
N SER A 548 6.30 77.76 29.03
CA SER A 548 7.34 76.97 28.34
C SER A 548 7.49 75.58 28.95
N HIS A 549 7.59 75.47 30.28
CA HIS A 549 7.67 74.20 30.99
C HIS A 549 6.40 73.35 30.82
N TYR A 550 5.21 73.96 30.84
CA TYR A 550 3.96 73.27 30.54
C TYR A 550 3.94 72.70 29.10
N ASN A 551 4.42 73.47 28.12
CA ASN A 551 4.53 73.01 26.74
C ASN A 551 5.57 71.88 26.58
N GLN A 552 6.72 71.99 27.26
CA GLN A 552 7.74 70.93 27.32
C GLN A 552 7.18 69.64 27.95
N LEU A 553 6.45 69.75 29.06
CA LEU A 553 5.79 68.62 29.72
C LEU A 553 4.69 68.01 28.84
N LYS A 554 3.93 68.82 28.10
CA LYS A 554 2.90 68.37 27.15
C LYS A 554 3.53 67.65 25.94
N GLN A 555 4.64 68.16 25.41
CA GLN A 555 5.42 67.51 24.36
C GLN A 555 5.97 66.17 24.87
N GLY A 556 6.65 66.16 26.03
CA GLY A 556 7.15 64.95 26.66
C GLY A 556 6.05 63.91 26.94
N LEU A 557 4.86 64.34 27.39
CA LEU A 557 3.70 63.46 27.56
C LEU A 557 3.27 62.83 26.22
N SER A 558 3.20 63.62 25.15
CA SER A 558 2.85 63.11 23.81
C SER A 558 3.91 62.15 23.26
N GLU A 559 5.19 62.39 23.54
CA GLU A 559 6.26 61.44 23.23
C GLU A 559 6.11 60.13 24.02
N GLN A 560 5.84 60.18 25.32
CA GLN A 560 5.63 58.96 26.10
C GLN A 560 4.37 58.20 25.64
N GLN A 561 3.30 58.89 25.27
CA GLN A 561 2.12 58.29 24.65
C GLN A 561 2.47 57.61 23.32
N HIS A 562 3.25 58.24 22.45
CA HIS A 562 3.70 57.65 21.19
C HIS A 562 4.63 56.45 21.40
N ARG A 563 5.62 56.56 22.31
CA ARG A 563 6.51 55.45 22.72
C ARG A 563 5.70 54.26 23.29
N LEU A 564 4.68 54.53 24.11
CA LEU A 564 3.80 53.51 24.68
C LEU A 564 2.90 52.88 23.61
N SER A 565 2.43 53.64 22.62
CA SER A 565 1.73 53.11 21.44
C SER A 565 2.62 52.20 20.58
N LEU A 566 3.87 52.59 20.33
CA LEU A 566 4.88 51.75 19.65
C LEU A 566 5.19 50.46 20.43
N LEU A 567 5.29 50.54 21.77
CA LEU A 567 5.47 49.38 22.63
C LEU A 567 4.24 48.47 22.60
N LEU A 568 3.02 49.01 22.62
CA LEU A 568 1.78 48.23 22.46
C LEU A 568 1.72 47.53 21.10
N ALA A 569 2.06 48.22 20.01
CA ALA A 569 2.14 47.63 18.67
C ALA A 569 3.20 46.52 18.61
N LYS A 570 4.36 46.70 19.26
CA LYS A 570 5.39 45.66 19.35
C LYS A 570 4.95 44.47 20.22
N VAL A 571 4.21 44.69 21.30
CA VAL A 571 3.58 43.63 22.11
C VAL A 571 2.51 42.88 21.34
N GLN A 572 1.67 43.56 20.54
CA GLN A 572 0.70 42.93 19.65
C GLN A 572 1.38 42.08 18.57
N SER A 573 2.44 42.61 17.94
CA SER A 573 3.26 41.88 16.97
C SER A 573 3.87 40.62 17.59
N MET A 574 4.51 40.75 18.76
CA MET A 574 5.06 39.60 19.50
C MET A 574 3.98 38.58 19.87
N ARG A 575 2.81 39.00 20.38
CA ARG A 575 1.65 38.13 20.65
C ARG A 575 1.21 37.38 19.39
N SER A 576 1.12 38.04 18.24
CA SER A 576 0.79 37.38 16.97
C SER A 576 1.84 36.34 16.55
N SER A 577 3.13 36.60 16.80
CA SER A 577 4.22 35.66 16.52
C SER A 577 4.19 34.44 17.46
N ILE A 578 3.79 34.64 18.72
CA ILE A 578 3.59 33.57 19.71
C ILE A 578 2.39 32.72 19.29
N GLN A 579 1.26 33.33 18.95
CA GLN A 579 0.06 32.63 18.47
C GLN A 579 0.28 31.86 17.16
N LYS A 580 1.18 32.31 16.28
CA LYS A 580 1.64 31.53 15.12
C LYS A 580 2.42 30.31 15.59
N ARG A 581 3.50 30.50 16.36
CA ARG A 581 4.30 29.39 16.92
C ARG A 581 3.48 28.38 17.73
N GLU A 582 2.46 28.81 18.47
CA GLU A 582 1.53 27.93 19.18
C GLU A 582 0.68 27.06 18.24
N LYS A 583 0.30 27.56 17.06
CA LYS A 583 -0.37 26.77 16.02
C LYS A 583 0.62 25.81 15.36
N ASP A 584 1.80 26.30 15.02
CA ASP A 584 2.88 25.51 14.41
C ASP A 584 3.24 24.32 15.33
N VAL A 585 3.47 24.58 16.63
CA VAL A 585 3.73 23.53 17.64
C VAL A 585 2.55 22.55 17.79
N LYS A 586 1.29 22.99 17.66
CA LYS A 586 0.13 22.07 17.66
C LYS A 586 0.11 21.17 16.42
N LEU A 587 0.49 21.69 15.25
CA LEU A 587 0.61 20.91 14.01
C LEU A 587 1.80 19.93 14.06
N GLU A 588 2.93 20.32 14.64
CA GLU A 588 4.07 19.44 14.90
C GLU A 588 3.72 18.33 15.90
N VAL A 589 3.03 18.66 17.00
CA VAL A 589 2.55 17.65 17.97
C VAL A 589 1.58 16.67 17.32
N ALA A 590 0.70 17.14 16.41
CA ALA A 590 -0.19 16.27 15.64
C ALA A 590 0.59 15.34 14.67
N HIS A 591 1.59 15.86 13.96
CA HIS A 591 2.48 15.03 13.12
C HIS A 591 3.25 14.01 13.94
N ILE A 592 3.81 14.39 15.09
CA ILE A 592 4.51 13.48 16.01
C ILE A 592 3.57 12.40 16.55
N GLN A 593 2.29 12.72 16.81
CA GLN A 593 1.29 11.72 17.19
C GLN A 593 0.98 10.75 16.03
N LEU A 594 0.78 11.25 14.80
CA LEU A 594 0.55 10.41 13.62
C LEU A 594 1.75 9.50 13.32
N LEU A 595 2.98 10.04 13.36
CA LEU A 595 4.21 9.27 13.18
C LEU A 595 4.38 8.20 14.27
N ARG A 596 3.99 8.48 15.53
CA ARG A 596 3.97 7.48 16.61
C ARG A 596 2.90 6.40 16.42
N GLN A 597 1.75 6.74 15.83
CA GLN A 597 0.73 5.74 15.46
C GLN A 597 1.23 4.84 14.32
N GLN A 598 1.83 5.43 13.28
CA GLN A 598 2.46 4.70 12.17
C GLN A 598 3.62 3.82 12.67
N GLN A 599 4.48 4.32 13.56
CA GLN A 599 5.54 3.53 14.20
C GLN A 599 4.96 2.32 14.94
N LYS A 600 3.94 2.50 15.78
CA LYS A 600 3.28 1.38 16.48
C LYS A 600 2.64 0.37 15.54
N ALA A 601 2.04 0.81 14.43
CA ALA A 601 1.50 -0.08 13.41
C ALA A 601 2.61 -0.89 12.71
N LEU A 602 3.72 -0.24 12.37
CA LEU A 602 4.91 -0.89 11.80
C LEU A 602 5.56 -1.87 12.79
N GLU A 603 5.68 -1.52 14.07
CA GLU A 603 6.13 -2.42 15.14
C GLU A 603 5.20 -3.65 15.24
N GLY A 604 3.88 -3.44 15.21
CA GLY A 604 2.88 -4.51 15.14
C GLY A 604 3.12 -5.43 13.93
N HIS A 605 3.21 -4.88 12.72
CA HIS A 605 3.52 -5.64 11.51
C HIS A 605 4.86 -6.38 11.59
N VAL A 606 5.91 -5.78 12.17
CA VAL A 606 7.21 -6.44 12.37
C VAL A 606 7.06 -7.65 13.31
N THR A 607 6.35 -7.53 14.44
CA THR A 607 6.10 -8.68 15.32
C THR A 607 5.27 -9.77 14.63
N ASP A 608 4.35 -9.41 13.75
CA ASP A 608 3.59 -10.38 12.95
C ASP A 608 4.42 -11.05 11.86
N TYR A 609 5.31 -10.33 11.19
CA TYR A 609 6.27 -10.92 10.27
C TYR A 609 7.25 -11.85 11.01
N GLN A 610 7.73 -11.48 12.19
CA GLN A 610 8.53 -12.35 13.07
C GLN A 610 7.77 -13.61 13.52
N ARG A 611 6.49 -13.47 13.91
CA ARG A 611 5.63 -14.63 14.22
C ARG A 611 5.39 -15.52 13.01
N ARG A 612 5.26 -14.95 11.80
CA ARG A 612 5.11 -15.69 10.53
C ARG A 612 6.42 -16.38 10.11
N THR A 613 7.58 -15.74 10.26
CA THR A 613 8.89 -16.36 9.94
C THR A 613 9.24 -17.46 10.94
N HIS A 614 9.06 -17.27 12.25
CA HIS A 614 9.28 -18.33 13.24
C HIS A 614 8.34 -19.53 13.06
N LYS A 615 7.07 -19.32 12.67
CA LYS A 615 6.18 -20.43 12.27
C LYS A 615 6.73 -21.17 11.04
N ARG A 616 7.16 -20.44 10.00
CA ARG A 616 7.75 -21.05 8.79
C ARG A 616 9.08 -21.77 9.07
N GLN A 617 9.92 -21.24 9.94
CA GLN A 617 11.16 -21.90 10.41
C GLN A 617 10.82 -23.23 11.06
N ARG A 618 9.98 -23.25 12.10
CA ARG A 618 9.57 -24.52 12.75
C ARG A 618 8.97 -25.54 11.79
N CYS A 619 8.22 -25.11 10.77
CA CYS A 619 7.75 -26.01 9.73
C CYS A 619 8.89 -26.52 8.81
N ALA A 620 9.86 -25.69 8.46
CA ALA A 620 11.03 -26.08 7.68
C ALA A 620 11.98 -26.99 8.48
N ASP A 621 12.12 -26.77 9.79
CA ASP A 621 12.89 -27.60 10.72
C ASP A 621 12.26 -29.00 10.82
N ALA A 622 10.94 -29.08 11.05
CA ALA A 622 10.19 -30.34 11.08
C ALA A 622 10.23 -31.08 9.73
N LEU A 623 10.05 -30.39 8.60
CA LEU A 623 10.23 -30.97 7.28
C LEU A 623 11.69 -31.41 7.03
N GLY A 624 12.67 -30.75 7.65
CA GLY A 624 14.07 -31.14 7.64
C GLY A 624 14.34 -32.43 8.43
N GLU A 625 13.66 -32.63 9.56
CA GLU A 625 13.66 -33.87 10.32
C GLU A 625 12.96 -35.00 9.56
N GLU A 626 11.79 -34.75 8.97
CA GLU A 626 11.08 -35.71 8.11
C GLU A 626 11.95 -36.12 6.91
N ILE A 627 12.64 -35.17 6.25
CA ILE A 627 13.58 -35.47 5.16
C ILE A 627 14.76 -36.31 5.64
N GLN A 628 15.26 -36.12 6.87
CA GLN A 628 16.31 -36.96 7.44
C GLN A 628 15.81 -38.38 7.73
N GLN A 629 14.61 -38.53 8.30
CA GLN A 629 13.97 -39.83 8.55
C GLN A 629 13.71 -40.58 7.24
N LEU A 630 13.17 -39.90 6.22
CA LEU A 630 12.95 -40.48 4.89
C LEU A 630 14.26 -40.86 4.20
N ARG A 631 15.35 -40.09 4.38
CA ARG A 631 16.69 -40.47 3.90
C ARG A 631 17.24 -41.70 4.61
N ALA A 632 17.02 -41.83 5.92
CA ALA A 632 17.39 -43.04 6.66
C ALA A 632 16.66 -44.27 6.12
N VAL A 633 15.33 -44.22 6.02
CA VAL A 633 14.50 -45.30 5.45
C VAL A 633 14.89 -45.63 3.99
N LEU A 634 15.22 -44.63 3.17
CA LEU A 634 15.74 -44.86 1.81
C LEU A 634 17.13 -45.52 1.81
N SER A 635 17.99 -45.21 2.78
CA SER A 635 19.29 -45.88 2.91
C SER A 635 19.14 -47.32 3.41
N GLU A 636 18.23 -47.58 4.35
CA GLU A 636 17.88 -48.93 4.80
C GLU A 636 17.28 -49.77 3.67
N ALA A 637 16.40 -49.20 2.86
CA ALA A 637 15.85 -49.86 1.67
C ALA A 637 16.91 -50.10 0.57
N ALA A 638 17.90 -49.22 0.41
CA ALA A 638 19.04 -49.45 -0.48
C ALA A 638 19.93 -50.60 0.04
N ASP A 639 20.18 -50.64 1.34
CA ASP A 639 20.88 -51.74 2.01
C ASP A 639 20.11 -53.06 1.88
N GLU A 640 18.79 -53.07 2.05
CA GLU A 640 17.96 -54.26 1.86
C GLU A 640 17.92 -54.72 0.41
N THR A 641 17.79 -53.81 -0.56
CA THR A 641 17.81 -54.19 -1.99
C THR A 641 19.18 -54.73 -2.43
N THR A 642 20.30 -54.18 -1.93
CA THR A 642 21.62 -54.77 -2.21
C THR A 642 21.86 -56.10 -1.49
N ARG A 643 21.31 -56.30 -0.28
CA ARG A 643 21.30 -57.62 0.41
C ARG A 643 20.43 -58.63 -0.35
N GLN A 644 19.31 -58.22 -0.92
CA GLN A 644 18.44 -59.07 -1.75
C GLN A 644 19.09 -59.41 -3.09
N GLN A 645 19.75 -58.45 -3.76
CA GLN A 645 20.52 -58.68 -4.99
C GLN A 645 21.58 -59.75 -4.77
N ARG A 646 22.43 -59.61 -3.74
CA ARG A 646 23.45 -60.62 -3.40
C ARG A 646 22.86 -62.02 -3.21
N ARG A 647 21.73 -62.14 -2.50
CA ARG A 647 21.02 -63.43 -2.33
C ARG A 647 20.48 -63.99 -3.65
N CYS A 648 20.03 -63.13 -4.56
CA CYS A 648 19.63 -63.55 -5.90
C CYS A 648 20.84 -64.01 -6.74
N ASP A 649 21.98 -63.32 -6.63
CA ASP A 649 23.23 -63.69 -7.29
C ASP A 649 23.77 -65.02 -6.75
N ASP A 650 23.74 -65.23 -5.43
CA ASP A 650 24.08 -66.50 -4.76
C ASP A 650 23.18 -67.65 -5.29
N VAL A 651 21.86 -67.46 -5.33
CA VAL A 651 20.91 -68.46 -5.86
C VAL A 651 21.10 -68.69 -7.36
N VAL A 652 21.49 -67.68 -8.14
CA VAL A 652 21.86 -67.81 -9.55
C VAL A 652 23.16 -68.61 -9.69
N HIS A 653 24.15 -68.40 -8.83
CA HIS A 653 25.39 -69.17 -8.81
C HIS A 653 25.16 -70.63 -8.39
N GLU A 654 24.28 -70.90 -7.43
CA GLU A 654 23.84 -72.26 -7.06
C GLU A 654 23.09 -72.93 -8.21
N ARG A 655 22.10 -72.24 -8.80
CA ARG A 655 21.37 -72.69 -10.00
C ARG A 655 22.34 -73.04 -11.12
N ASP A 656 23.33 -72.20 -11.40
CA ASP A 656 24.28 -72.42 -12.48
C ASP A 656 25.31 -73.52 -12.15
N ARG A 657 25.64 -73.73 -10.88
CA ARG A 657 26.41 -74.90 -10.43
C ARG A 657 25.62 -76.19 -10.63
N LEU A 658 24.35 -76.21 -10.25
CA LEU A 658 23.44 -77.35 -10.44
C LEU A 658 23.19 -77.62 -11.93
N ASN A 659 22.94 -76.58 -12.74
CA ASN A 659 22.79 -76.69 -14.19
C ASN A 659 24.03 -77.32 -14.82
N ARG A 660 25.25 -76.85 -14.47
CA ARG A 660 26.51 -77.47 -14.94
C ARG A 660 26.63 -78.93 -14.51
N GLN A 661 26.24 -79.28 -13.28
CA GLN A 661 26.24 -80.68 -12.83
C GLN A 661 25.23 -81.55 -13.59
N VAL A 662 24.05 -81.01 -13.91
CA VAL A 662 23.01 -81.69 -14.71
C VAL A 662 23.44 -81.85 -16.16
N THR A 663 24.03 -80.81 -16.80
CA THR A 663 24.55 -80.94 -18.17
C THR A 663 25.70 -81.92 -18.26
N ASN A 664 26.63 -81.89 -17.29
CA ASN A 664 27.74 -82.84 -17.25
C ASN A 664 27.23 -84.28 -17.10
N ARG A 665 26.33 -84.53 -16.15
CA ARG A 665 25.66 -85.84 -16.00
C ARG A 665 24.85 -86.26 -17.22
N ALA A 666 24.22 -85.33 -17.93
CA ALA A 666 23.53 -85.63 -19.19
C ALA A 666 24.53 -86.03 -20.29
N THR A 667 25.70 -85.38 -20.38
CA THR A 667 26.75 -85.78 -21.32
C THR A 667 27.44 -87.10 -20.93
N GLU A 668 27.64 -87.36 -19.64
CA GLU A 668 28.13 -88.64 -19.11
C GLU A 668 27.15 -89.78 -19.43
N LEU A 669 25.85 -89.57 -19.17
CA LEU A 669 24.80 -90.54 -19.51
C LEU A 669 24.70 -90.75 -21.02
N HIS A 670 24.77 -89.71 -21.84
CA HIS A 670 24.75 -89.86 -23.30
C HIS A 670 25.96 -90.65 -23.81
N ALA A 671 27.16 -90.37 -23.30
CA ALA A 671 28.37 -91.14 -23.62
C ALA A 671 28.24 -92.62 -23.19
N LEU A 672 27.67 -92.89 -22.01
CA LEU A 672 27.38 -94.25 -21.54
C LEU A 672 26.30 -94.94 -22.40
N TYR A 673 25.28 -94.22 -22.87
CA TYR A 673 24.26 -94.78 -23.78
C TYR A 673 24.85 -95.11 -25.16
N GLU A 674 25.71 -94.27 -25.73
CA GLU A 674 26.38 -94.60 -27.00
C GLU A 674 27.45 -95.70 -26.82
N GLN A 675 28.11 -95.79 -25.67
CA GLN A 675 28.96 -96.95 -25.33
C GLN A 675 28.13 -98.24 -25.22
N ALA A 676 27.00 -98.23 -24.51
CA ALA A 676 26.12 -99.38 -24.41
C ALA A 676 25.53 -99.79 -25.77
N ARG A 677 25.15 -98.81 -26.61
CA ARG A 677 24.62 -99.02 -27.97
C ARG A 677 25.68 -99.60 -28.92
N THR A 678 26.91 -99.08 -28.89
CA THR A 678 28.01 -99.62 -29.70
C THR A 678 28.39 -101.03 -29.23
N GLN A 679 28.50 -101.28 -27.92
CA GLN A 679 28.66 -102.62 -27.37
C GLN A 679 27.52 -103.57 -27.77
N GLN A 680 26.25 -103.12 -27.73
CA GLN A 680 25.11 -103.92 -28.18
C GLN A 680 25.19 -104.26 -29.67
N SER A 681 25.58 -103.32 -30.52
CA SER A 681 25.76 -103.57 -31.96
C SER A 681 26.93 -104.53 -32.25
N LEU A 682 28.00 -104.47 -31.48
CA LEU A 682 29.11 -105.42 -31.54
C LEU A 682 28.68 -106.82 -31.08
N LEU A 683 27.93 -106.91 -29.97
CA LEU A 683 27.37 -108.18 -29.48
C LEU A 683 26.42 -108.80 -30.51
N GLN A 684 25.52 -108.02 -31.12
CA GLN A 684 24.64 -108.51 -32.19
C GLN A 684 25.42 -108.97 -33.43
N HIS A 685 26.50 -108.28 -33.79
CA HIS A 685 27.37 -108.72 -34.89
C HIS A 685 28.11 -110.02 -34.56
N HIS A 686 28.67 -110.14 -33.35
CA HIS A 686 29.33 -111.36 -32.88
C HIS A 686 28.35 -112.53 -32.67
N GLU A 687 27.12 -112.27 -32.25
CA GLU A 687 26.03 -113.24 -32.19
C GLU A 687 25.66 -113.75 -33.59
N GLY A 688 25.59 -112.87 -34.59
CA GLY A 688 25.43 -113.25 -36.00
C GLY A 688 26.56 -114.16 -36.48
N LEU A 689 27.82 -113.75 -36.26
CA LEU A 689 29.00 -114.54 -36.62
C LEU A 689 29.05 -115.90 -35.90
N TYR A 690 28.67 -115.95 -34.62
CA TYR A 690 28.61 -117.19 -33.83
C TYR A 690 27.49 -118.12 -34.35
N ASN A 691 26.32 -117.58 -34.68
CA ASN A 691 25.23 -118.35 -35.27
C ASN A 691 25.59 -118.90 -36.66
N ASP A 692 26.35 -118.15 -37.47
CA ASP A 692 26.86 -118.66 -38.75
C ASP A 692 27.95 -119.72 -38.58
N GLN A 693 28.83 -119.60 -37.58
CA GLN A 693 29.77 -120.67 -37.21
C GLN A 693 29.03 -121.91 -36.66
N ALA A 694 27.98 -121.74 -35.87
CA ALA A 694 27.15 -122.84 -35.37
C ALA A 694 26.46 -123.58 -36.53
N ARG A 695 25.85 -122.86 -37.49
CA ARG A 695 25.29 -123.44 -38.72
C ARG A 695 26.33 -124.18 -39.56
N GLN A 696 27.56 -123.67 -39.65
CA GLN A 696 28.67 -124.36 -40.32
C GLN A 696 29.06 -125.65 -39.58
N LEU A 697 29.12 -125.63 -38.25
CA LEU A 697 29.38 -126.82 -37.45
C LEU A 697 28.24 -127.85 -37.55
N GLU A 698 26.98 -127.44 -37.50
CA GLU A 698 25.81 -128.30 -37.76
C GLU A 698 25.87 -128.92 -39.16
N HIS A 699 26.24 -128.14 -40.18
CA HIS A 699 26.39 -128.65 -41.54
C HIS A 699 27.55 -129.66 -41.66
N LEU A 700 28.69 -129.42 -41.02
CA LEU A 700 29.82 -130.35 -40.96
C LEU A 700 29.51 -131.61 -40.14
N GLN A 701 28.72 -131.49 -39.05
CA GLN A 701 28.19 -132.63 -38.31
C GLN A 701 27.22 -133.45 -39.16
N TYR A 702 26.33 -132.81 -39.91
CA TYR A 702 25.43 -133.48 -40.85
C TYR A 702 26.21 -134.21 -41.97
N GLN A 703 27.21 -133.55 -42.57
CA GLN A 703 28.08 -134.18 -43.57
C GLN A 703 28.85 -135.38 -42.98
N THR A 704 29.46 -135.25 -41.81
CA THR A 704 30.20 -136.37 -41.18
C THR A 704 29.27 -137.51 -40.76
N LEU A 705 28.02 -137.23 -40.36
CA LEU A 705 27.00 -138.24 -40.09
C LEU A 705 26.53 -138.92 -41.39
N GLN A 706 26.34 -138.19 -42.49
CA GLN A 706 26.10 -138.77 -43.81
C GLN A 706 27.26 -139.68 -44.26
N PHE A 707 28.51 -139.22 -44.14
CA PHE A 707 29.69 -140.04 -44.47
C PHE A 707 29.81 -141.27 -43.56
N ALA A 708 29.48 -141.16 -42.27
CA ALA A 708 29.42 -142.31 -41.37
C ALA A 708 28.33 -143.32 -41.79
N GLN A 709 27.14 -142.86 -42.19
CA GLN A 709 26.08 -143.73 -42.73
C GLN A 709 26.51 -144.40 -44.04
N GLN A 710 27.16 -143.67 -44.95
CA GLN A 710 27.70 -144.23 -46.20
C GLN A 710 28.79 -145.29 -45.92
N LEU A 711 29.70 -145.02 -44.99
CA LEU A 711 30.73 -145.97 -44.55
C LEU A 711 30.11 -147.22 -43.91
N GLU A 712 29.05 -147.08 -43.11
CA GLU A 712 28.38 -148.23 -42.49
C GLU A 712 27.56 -149.04 -43.51
N GLN A 713 26.92 -148.38 -44.49
CA GLN A 713 26.34 -149.07 -45.65
C GLN A 713 27.41 -149.85 -46.41
N MET A 714 28.57 -149.25 -46.70
CA MET A 714 29.69 -149.93 -47.37
C MET A 714 30.24 -151.10 -46.53
N ARG A 715 30.33 -150.96 -45.20
CA ARG A 715 30.67 -152.07 -44.29
C ARG A 715 29.66 -153.21 -44.36
N MET A 716 28.38 -152.91 -44.37
CA MET A 716 27.31 -153.92 -44.52
C MET A 716 27.32 -154.59 -45.89
N PHE A 717 27.69 -153.88 -46.97
CA PHE A 717 27.95 -154.50 -48.27
C PHE A 717 29.18 -155.42 -48.23
N VAL A 718 30.29 -154.97 -47.61
CA VAL A 718 31.52 -155.79 -47.46
C VAL A 718 31.28 -157.03 -46.59
N ALA A 719 30.47 -156.93 -45.53
CA ALA A 719 30.09 -158.05 -44.67
C ALA A 719 29.28 -159.13 -45.41
N ARG A 720 28.53 -158.76 -46.46
CA ARG A 720 27.81 -159.71 -47.34
C ARG A 720 28.69 -160.36 -48.42
N LEU A 721 29.88 -159.82 -48.71
CA LEU A 721 30.79 -160.41 -49.69
C LEU A 721 31.23 -161.86 -49.37
N PRO A 722 31.57 -162.26 -48.12
CA PRO A 722 31.85 -163.66 -47.82
C PRO A 722 30.62 -164.57 -48.02
N GLU A 723 29.43 -164.14 -47.66
CA GLU A 723 28.18 -164.89 -47.90
C GLU A 723 27.93 -165.07 -49.40
N LEU A 724 28.03 -163.99 -50.18
CA LEU A 724 27.92 -164.01 -51.64
C LEU A 724 29.01 -164.87 -52.31
N ARG A 725 30.23 -164.91 -51.76
CA ARG A 725 31.30 -165.83 -52.21
C ARG A 725 30.97 -167.28 -51.89
N VAL A 726 30.40 -167.57 -50.72
CA VAL A 726 29.95 -168.94 -50.37
C VAL A 726 28.78 -169.36 -51.26
N LEU A 727 27.79 -168.49 -51.50
CA LEU A 727 26.69 -168.73 -52.42
C LEU A 727 27.17 -168.91 -53.87
N LEU A 728 28.13 -168.11 -54.34
CA LEU A 728 28.73 -168.29 -55.68
C LEU A 728 29.54 -169.60 -55.78
N ASN A 729 30.28 -169.97 -54.74
CA ASN A 729 31.00 -171.24 -54.67
C ASN A 729 30.05 -172.45 -54.60
N ASN A 730 28.91 -172.32 -53.92
CA ASN A 730 27.88 -173.34 -53.88
C ASN A 730 27.15 -173.43 -55.22
N ALA A 731 26.72 -172.31 -55.81
CA ALA A 731 26.07 -172.25 -57.11
C ALA A 731 26.98 -172.74 -58.26
N THR A 732 28.31 -172.53 -58.18
CA THR A 732 29.26 -173.09 -59.16
C THR A 732 29.51 -174.58 -58.93
N ARG A 733 29.55 -175.07 -57.69
CA ARG A 733 29.54 -176.51 -57.36
C ARG A 733 28.22 -177.18 -57.78
N GLU A 734 27.10 -176.49 -57.64
CA GLU A 734 25.78 -176.94 -58.07
C GLU A 734 25.66 -176.92 -59.59
N LEU A 735 26.19 -175.91 -60.28
CA LEU A 735 26.32 -175.93 -61.74
C LEU A 735 27.26 -177.05 -62.24
N GLN A 736 28.31 -177.40 -61.49
CA GLN A 736 29.14 -178.56 -61.79
C GLN A 736 28.40 -179.88 -61.54
N ARG A 737 27.71 -180.00 -60.40
CA ARG A 737 26.84 -181.14 -60.09
C ARG A 737 25.75 -181.31 -61.15
N GLU A 738 25.05 -180.25 -61.52
CA GLU A 738 23.99 -180.26 -62.53
C GLU A 738 24.53 -180.44 -63.95
N LYS A 739 25.78 -180.09 -64.25
CA LYS A 739 26.42 -180.52 -65.51
C LYS A 739 26.67 -182.04 -65.53
N VAL A 740 27.24 -182.59 -64.45
CA VAL A 740 27.41 -184.04 -64.29
C VAL A 740 26.05 -184.76 -64.23
N ARG A 741 25.04 -184.14 -63.62
CA ARG A 741 23.67 -184.65 -63.50
C ARG A 741 22.92 -184.56 -64.81
N VAL A 742 23.14 -183.54 -65.65
CA VAL A 742 22.60 -183.48 -67.01
C VAL A 742 23.30 -184.48 -67.93
N GLN A 743 24.58 -184.80 -67.70
CA GLN A 743 25.22 -185.94 -68.37
C GLN A 743 24.59 -187.27 -67.91
N ALA A 744 24.50 -187.51 -66.60
CA ALA A 744 23.84 -188.70 -66.05
C ALA A 744 22.34 -188.77 -66.41
N LEU A 745 21.62 -187.65 -66.53
CA LEU A 745 20.24 -187.56 -66.97
C LEU A 745 20.09 -187.57 -68.50
N LEU A 746 21.17 -187.51 -69.28
CA LEU A 746 21.15 -187.86 -70.71
C LEU A 746 21.31 -189.37 -70.88
N ASP A 747 22.03 -190.04 -69.97
CA ASP A 747 22.09 -191.50 -69.89
C ASP A 747 20.80 -192.09 -69.29
N ASP A 748 20.29 -191.53 -68.19
CA ASP A 748 19.03 -191.91 -67.51
C ASP A 748 17.77 -191.40 -68.22
N ALA A 749 17.88 -190.47 -69.20
CA ALA A 749 16.76 -189.96 -70.00
C ALA A 749 15.99 -191.06 -70.77
N TYR A 750 16.47 -192.29 -70.75
CA TYR A 750 15.69 -193.42 -71.20
C TYR A 750 14.38 -193.63 -70.35
N HIS A 751 14.23 -193.31 -69.02
CA HIS A 751 12.94 -193.54 -68.21
C HIS A 751 12.69 -192.67 -66.84
N PRO A 752 11.47 -192.08 -66.42
CA PRO A 752 11.25 -190.94 -65.35
C PRO A 752 9.98 -190.76 -64.30
N VAL A 753 9.85 -189.72 -63.31
CA VAL A 753 8.63 -189.25 -62.34
C VAL A 753 8.66 -187.91 -61.33
N ASN A 754 7.58 -187.33 -60.56
CA ASN A 754 7.47 -186.03 -59.64
C ASN A 754 6.27 -185.70 -58.50
N VAL A 755 6.24 -184.66 -57.50
CA VAL A 755 5.10 -184.15 -56.49
C VAL A 755 5.16 -182.79 -55.51
N HIS A 756 4.11 -182.21 -54.71
CA HIS A 756 4.01 -180.85 -53.88
C HIS A 756 2.99 -180.54 -52.57
N PRO A 757 3.04 -179.41 -51.68
CA PRO A 757 2.16 -179.00 -50.41
C PRO A 757 1.84 -177.44 -49.85
N TYR A 758 1.00 -177.05 -48.76
CA TYR A 758 0.73 -175.63 -48.06
C TYR A 758 -0.23 -175.36 -46.72
N HIS A 759 -0.28 -174.16 -45.93
CA HIS A 759 -1.39 -173.35 -45.10
C HIS A 759 -1.15 -172.38 -43.76
N GLU A 760 -2.14 -171.72 -42.99
CA GLU A 760 -2.05 -170.51 -41.94
C GLU A 760 -3.23 -170.05 -40.86
N VAL A 761 -3.28 -168.78 -40.18
CA VAL A 761 -4.24 -167.87 -39.27
C VAL A 761 -4.38 -167.86 -37.64
N ALA A 762 -4.94 -166.99 -36.67
CA ALA A 762 -5.77 -165.68 -36.31
C ALA A 762 -5.63 -165.12 -34.75
N SER A 763 -6.30 -164.21 -33.89
CA SER A 763 -7.46 -163.17 -33.65
C SER A 763 -7.48 -162.32 -32.22
N ALA A 764 -8.37 -161.29 -31.84
CA ALA A 764 -8.41 -160.42 -30.51
C ALA A 764 -9.72 -159.53 -30.01
N GLU A 765 -9.77 -158.74 -28.83
CA GLU A 765 -10.98 -158.09 -28.05
C GLU A 765 -10.93 -156.70 -27.14
N PRO A 766 -12.02 -156.11 -26.44
CA PRO A 766 -12.20 -154.68 -25.82
C PRO A 766 -12.90 -154.33 -24.35
N GLU A 767 -13.29 -153.05 -23.92
CA GLU A 767 -13.85 -152.60 -22.51
C GLU A 767 -14.96 -151.41 -22.16
N THR A 768 -14.65 -150.19 -21.55
CA THR A 768 -15.24 -149.30 -20.39
C THR A 768 -16.55 -148.33 -20.35
N TYR A 769 -17.03 -147.73 -19.16
CA TYR A 769 -17.90 -146.45 -18.99
C TYR A 769 -18.14 -145.74 -17.57
N ALA A 770 -18.23 -146.43 -16.41
CA ALA A 770 -18.99 -145.95 -15.22
C ALA A 770 -18.43 -144.75 -14.39
N LEU A 771 -17.14 -144.43 -14.49
CA LEU A 771 -16.47 -143.46 -13.60
C LEU A 771 -16.99 -142.01 -13.77
N LEU A 772 -17.43 -141.67 -14.99
CA LEU A 772 -17.68 -140.29 -15.43
C LEU A 772 -18.82 -139.58 -14.67
N GLN A 773 -19.90 -140.32 -14.35
CA GLN A 773 -21.09 -139.74 -13.71
C GLN A 773 -20.83 -139.22 -12.28
N ARG A 774 -19.86 -139.81 -11.56
CA ARG A 774 -19.62 -139.47 -10.15
C ARG A 774 -18.88 -138.14 -9.99
N VAL A 775 -18.03 -137.78 -10.95
CA VAL A 775 -17.31 -136.50 -11.02
C VAL A 775 -18.29 -135.33 -11.16
N GLN A 776 -19.26 -135.45 -12.08
CA GLN A 776 -20.19 -134.37 -12.42
C GLN A 776 -21.12 -133.95 -11.26
N LYS A 777 -21.44 -134.86 -10.31
CA LYS A 777 -22.25 -134.50 -9.12
C LYS A 777 -21.48 -133.65 -8.12
N LEU A 778 -20.19 -133.91 -7.93
CA LEU A 778 -19.36 -133.17 -6.96
C LEU A 778 -19.11 -131.73 -7.40
N GLN A 779 -18.87 -131.51 -8.70
CA GLN A 779 -18.63 -130.17 -9.26
C GLN A 779 -19.79 -129.19 -8.99
N ARG A 780 -21.05 -129.65 -9.05
CA ARG A 780 -22.24 -128.79 -8.86
C ARG A 780 -22.37 -128.24 -7.43
N VAL A 781 -21.97 -129.02 -6.42
CA VAL A 781 -22.01 -128.59 -5.00
C VAL A 781 -20.92 -127.58 -4.70
N LEU A 782 -19.76 -127.71 -5.35
CA LEU A 782 -18.61 -126.83 -5.17
C LEU A 782 -18.91 -125.41 -5.68
N VAL A 783 -19.49 -125.29 -6.88
CA VAL A 783 -19.93 -124.00 -7.45
C VAL A 783 -20.93 -123.28 -6.53
N GLN A 784 -21.95 -123.99 -6.01
CA GLN A 784 -22.92 -123.38 -5.08
C GLN A 784 -22.29 -122.82 -3.79
N ARG A 785 -21.15 -123.38 -3.34
CA ARG A 785 -20.40 -122.87 -2.18
C ARG A 785 -19.53 -121.66 -2.49
N GLN A 786 -19.07 -121.50 -3.73
CA GLN A 786 -18.29 -120.33 -4.15
C GLN A 786 -19.17 -119.08 -4.23
N ASN A 787 -20.31 -119.16 -4.92
CA ASN A 787 -21.26 -118.03 -5.03
C ASN A 787 -21.68 -117.46 -3.65
N GLN A 788 -21.88 -118.34 -2.66
CA GLN A 788 -22.26 -117.94 -1.28
C GLN A 788 -21.13 -117.25 -0.49
N LEU A 789 -19.87 -117.37 -0.93
CA LEU A 789 -18.75 -116.60 -0.38
C LEU A 789 -18.66 -115.23 -1.08
N GLU A 790 -18.75 -115.21 -2.41
CA GLU A 790 -18.73 -113.99 -3.23
C GLU A 790 -19.83 -112.99 -2.80
N GLU A 791 -21.06 -113.46 -2.56
CA GLU A 791 -22.16 -112.65 -2.03
C GLU A 791 -21.85 -112.02 -0.66
N ARG A 792 -21.11 -112.73 0.20
CA ARG A 792 -20.74 -112.26 1.55
C ARG A 792 -19.56 -111.29 1.53
N GLU A 793 -18.58 -111.53 0.68
CA GLU A 793 -17.44 -110.63 0.46
C GLU A 793 -17.91 -109.28 -0.13
N ALA A 794 -18.80 -109.32 -1.12
CA ALA A 794 -19.44 -108.11 -1.66
C ALA A 794 -20.24 -107.33 -0.59
N ALA A 795 -20.95 -108.04 0.30
CA ALA A 795 -21.67 -107.41 1.40
C ALA A 795 -20.72 -106.70 2.38
N ILE A 796 -19.60 -107.34 2.77
CA ILE A 796 -18.57 -106.77 3.65
C ILE A 796 -17.96 -105.51 3.03
N GLN A 797 -17.51 -105.58 1.78
CA GLN A 797 -16.96 -104.43 1.05
C GLN A 797 -17.93 -103.23 1.02
N SER A 798 -19.24 -103.49 0.88
CA SER A 798 -20.26 -102.42 0.91
C SER A 798 -20.37 -101.71 2.27
N VAL A 799 -20.13 -102.42 3.37
CA VAL A 799 -20.15 -101.89 4.73
C VAL A 799 -18.86 -101.14 5.03
N GLU A 800 -17.71 -101.69 4.66
CA GLU A 800 -16.41 -101.04 4.81
C GLU A 800 -16.33 -99.72 4.03
N GLN A 801 -16.84 -99.68 2.79
CA GLN A 801 -16.93 -98.43 2.02
C GLN A 801 -17.82 -97.37 2.71
N ARG A 802 -18.93 -97.77 3.34
CA ARG A 802 -19.79 -96.85 4.10
C ARG A 802 -19.08 -96.34 5.36
N TYR A 803 -18.41 -97.23 6.09
CA TYR A 803 -17.63 -96.88 7.27
C TYR A 803 -16.46 -95.94 6.95
N MET A 804 -15.71 -96.20 5.88
CA MET A 804 -14.62 -95.32 5.41
C MET A 804 -15.14 -93.95 4.96
N LYS A 805 -16.27 -93.90 4.25
CA LYS A 805 -16.92 -92.62 3.85
C LYS A 805 -17.37 -91.82 5.09
N ALA A 806 -18.02 -92.48 6.05
CA ALA A 806 -18.43 -91.84 7.31
C ALA A 806 -17.21 -91.34 8.12
N LYS A 807 -16.18 -92.17 8.26
CA LYS A 807 -14.92 -91.83 8.95
C LYS A 807 -14.20 -90.65 8.27
N ALA A 808 -14.18 -90.60 6.94
CA ALA A 808 -13.64 -89.46 6.21
C ALA A 808 -14.47 -88.19 6.46
N THR A 809 -15.81 -88.24 6.42
CA THR A 809 -16.64 -87.06 6.72
C THR A 809 -16.48 -86.57 8.15
N VAL A 810 -16.31 -87.46 9.14
CA VAL A 810 -16.06 -87.07 10.54
C VAL A 810 -14.63 -86.51 10.71
N ALA A 811 -13.63 -87.09 10.05
CA ALA A 811 -12.25 -86.56 10.07
C ALA A 811 -12.11 -85.20 9.35
N HIS A 812 -13.09 -84.81 8.52
CA HIS A 812 -13.17 -83.49 7.90
C HIS A 812 -14.09 -82.50 8.63
N GLN A 813 -14.76 -82.92 9.71
CA GLN A 813 -15.50 -81.99 10.58
C GLN A 813 -14.54 -81.37 11.60
N PRO A 814 -14.44 -80.02 11.67
CA PRO A 814 -13.70 -79.37 12.76
C PRO A 814 -14.36 -79.68 14.09
N GLY A 815 -13.56 -80.00 15.12
CA GLY A 815 -14.05 -80.19 16.48
C GLY A 815 -14.72 -78.91 17.02
N PRO A 816 -15.55 -78.99 18.08
CA PRO A 816 -16.38 -77.87 18.55
C PRO A 816 -15.57 -76.60 18.84
N GLU A 817 -14.39 -76.72 19.46
CA GLU A 817 -13.47 -75.60 19.71
C GLU A 817 -12.99 -74.93 18.41
N ILE A 818 -12.75 -75.71 17.35
CA ILE A 818 -12.35 -75.21 16.02
C ILE A 818 -13.55 -74.59 15.30
N ALA A 819 -14.76 -75.13 15.48
CA ALA A 819 -15.99 -74.53 14.97
C ALA A 819 -16.27 -73.18 15.64
N GLU A 820 -16.12 -73.06 16.95
CA GLU A 820 -16.20 -71.79 17.69
C GLU A 820 -15.14 -70.80 17.21
N GLN A 821 -13.88 -71.23 17.10
CA GLN A 821 -12.80 -70.41 16.52
C GLN A 821 -13.13 -69.96 15.10
N LEU A 822 -13.68 -70.83 14.24
CA LEU A 822 -14.11 -70.47 12.89
C LEU A 822 -15.24 -69.44 12.90
N THR A 823 -16.24 -69.53 13.80
CA THR A 823 -17.26 -68.47 13.93
C THR A 823 -16.69 -67.16 14.45
N ALA A 824 -15.74 -67.20 15.40
CA ALA A 824 -15.03 -66.01 15.87
C ALA A 824 -14.17 -65.37 14.76
N TYR A 825 -13.48 -66.19 13.95
CA TYR A 825 -12.75 -65.72 12.78
C TYR A 825 -13.70 -65.16 11.71
N GLN A 826 -14.84 -65.78 11.44
CA GLN A 826 -15.87 -65.24 10.52
C GLN A 826 -16.40 -63.89 11.01
N GLN A 827 -16.74 -63.75 12.29
CA GLN A 827 -17.16 -62.46 12.86
C GLN A 827 -16.06 -61.40 12.77
N ASN A 828 -14.80 -61.77 13.03
CA ASN A 828 -13.65 -60.88 12.88
C ASN A 828 -13.37 -60.53 11.41
N LEU A 829 -13.66 -61.43 10.47
CA LEU A 829 -13.54 -61.20 9.03
C LEU A 829 -14.66 -60.26 8.53
N VAL A 830 -15.89 -60.40 9.05
CA VAL A 830 -16.99 -59.43 8.82
C VAL A 830 -16.63 -58.05 9.39
N LYS A 831 -16.13 -57.98 10.62
CA LYS A 831 -15.66 -56.72 11.24
C LYS A 831 -14.52 -56.09 10.44
N LYS A 832 -13.50 -56.87 10.05
CA LYS A 832 -12.41 -56.37 9.17
C LYS A 832 -12.92 -56.02 7.78
N GLY A 833 -13.97 -56.67 7.28
CA GLY A 833 -14.67 -56.29 6.05
C GLY A 833 -15.37 -54.94 6.14
N GLN A 834 -15.97 -54.61 7.29
CA GLN A 834 -16.53 -53.28 7.55
C GLN A 834 -15.42 -52.22 7.68
N HIS A 835 -14.33 -52.51 8.38
CA HIS A 835 -13.16 -51.61 8.44
C HIS A 835 -12.50 -51.44 7.06
N MET A 836 -12.46 -52.49 6.23
CA MET A 836 -12.02 -52.42 4.84
C MET A 836 -12.93 -51.54 4.00
N ARG A 837 -14.26 -51.57 4.18
CA ARG A 837 -15.19 -50.66 3.48
C ARG A 837 -15.01 -49.22 3.91
N GLN A 838 -14.90 -48.95 5.21
CA GLN A 838 -14.61 -47.61 5.72
C GLN A 838 -13.24 -47.09 5.25
N MET A 839 -12.24 -47.98 5.15
CA MET A 839 -10.95 -47.67 4.55
C MET A 839 -11.04 -47.49 3.02
N GLN A 840 -11.92 -48.22 2.32
CA GLN A 840 -12.19 -48.02 0.88
C GLN A 840 -12.87 -46.68 0.63
N GLU A 841 -13.91 -46.33 1.40
CA GLU A 841 -14.59 -45.03 1.38
C GLU A 841 -13.61 -43.88 1.67
N ALA A 842 -12.75 -44.03 2.68
CA ALA A 842 -11.69 -43.07 2.99
C ALA A 842 -10.63 -42.99 1.87
N LEU A 843 -10.21 -44.12 1.28
CA LEU A 843 -9.28 -44.15 0.15
C LEU A 843 -9.92 -43.61 -1.13
N GLU A 844 -11.23 -43.72 -1.32
CA GLU A 844 -11.98 -43.12 -2.43
C GLU A 844 -12.11 -41.60 -2.24
N PHE A 845 -12.35 -41.14 -1.00
CA PHE A 845 -12.23 -39.72 -0.66
C PHE A 845 -10.82 -39.20 -0.95
N PHE A 846 -9.76 -39.84 -0.42
CA PHE A 846 -8.37 -39.43 -0.66
C PHE A 846 -7.92 -39.61 -2.12
N ARG A 847 -8.51 -40.55 -2.88
CA ARG A 847 -8.35 -40.65 -4.35
C ARG A 847 -9.01 -39.47 -5.04
N SER A 848 -10.26 -39.15 -4.75
CA SER A 848 -10.95 -37.99 -5.35
C SER A 848 -10.24 -36.67 -5.02
N GLN A 849 -9.73 -36.51 -3.80
CA GLN A 849 -8.90 -35.38 -3.40
C GLN A 849 -7.54 -35.39 -4.12
N THR A 850 -6.91 -36.56 -4.23
CA THR A 850 -5.70 -36.78 -5.05
C THR A 850 -5.93 -36.44 -6.51
N ASP A 851 -7.11 -36.72 -7.06
CA ASP A 851 -7.45 -36.52 -8.46
C ASP A 851 -7.84 -35.06 -8.73
N GLN A 852 -8.42 -34.36 -7.76
CA GLN A 852 -8.51 -32.89 -7.74
C GLN A 852 -7.11 -32.25 -7.67
N PHE A 853 -6.19 -32.80 -6.86
CA PHE A 853 -4.80 -32.34 -6.82
C PHE A 853 -4.02 -32.70 -8.09
N LYS A 854 -4.30 -33.84 -8.74
CA LYS A 854 -3.79 -34.16 -10.09
C LYS A 854 -4.33 -33.13 -11.07
N ALA A 855 -5.64 -32.96 -11.23
CA ALA A 855 -6.23 -31.99 -12.15
C ALA A 855 -5.68 -30.56 -11.94
N ARG A 856 -5.48 -30.12 -10.68
CA ARG A 856 -4.81 -28.84 -10.39
C ARG A 856 -3.32 -28.85 -10.77
N HIS A 857 -2.58 -29.91 -10.46
CA HIS A 857 -1.18 -30.06 -10.89
C HIS A 857 -1.08 -30.19 -12.42
N ASP A 858 -2.06 -30.78 -13.10
CA ASP A 858 -2.06 -31.02 -14.53
C ASP A 858 -2.40 -29.71 -15.24
N VAL A 859 -3.40 -28.93 -14.79
CA VAL A 859 -3.61 -27.53 -15.24
C VAL A 859 -2.37 -26.65 -14.97
N LEU A 860 -1.69 -26.81 -13.83
CA LEU A 860 -0.44 -26.10 -13.56
C LEU A 860 0.72 -26.60 -14.41
N ARG A 861 0.79 -27.90 -14.72
CA ARG A 861 1.81 -28.49 -15.61
C ARG A 861 1.56 -28.05 -17.03
N ASP A 862 0.32 -28.05 -17.49
CA ASP A 862 -0.10 -27.60 -18.81
C ASP A 862 0.25 -26.12 -18.96
N ARG A 863 -0.12 -25.27 -17.99
CA ARG A 863 0.30 -23.86 -17.95
C ARG A 863 1.83 -23.69 -17.89
N LEU A 864 2.56 -24.57 -17.20
CA LEU A 864 4.03 -24.60 -17.22
C LEU A 864 4.60 -25.16 -18.53
N THR A 865 3.89 -26.02 -19.26
CA THR A 865 4.27 -26.44 -20.62
C THR A 865 3.86 -25.41 -21.66
N GLU A 866 2.84 -24.57 -21.41
CA GLU A 866 2.48 -23.43 -22.23
C GLU A 866 3.52 -22.33 -22.05
N MET A 867 3.86 -21.96 -20.80
CA MET A 867 5.03 -21.10 -20.55
C MET A 867 6.33 -21.75 -21.05
N GLY A 868 6.45 -23.07 -20.96
CA GLY A 868 7.58 -23.83 -21.52
C GLY A 868 7.59 -23.85 -23.05
N LYS A 869 6.43 -23.82 -23.71
CA LYS A 869 6.27 -23.74 -25.18
C LYS A 869 6.43 -22.30 -25.66
N THR A 870 6.01 -21.28 -24.93
CA THR A 870 6.28 -19.88 -25.29
C THR A 870 7.73 -19.50 -24.99
N TYR A 871 8.33 -20.06 -23.94
CA TYR A 871 9.76 -19.95 -23.68
C TYR A 871 10.60 -20.76 -24.68
N ALA A 872 10.20 -21.99 -25.05
CA ALA A 872 10.90 -22.78 -26.06
C ALA A 872 10.64 -22.30 -27.49
N ALA A 873 9.47 -21.73 -27.80
CA ALA A 873 9.25 -20.98 -29.04
C ALA A 873 10.14 -19.75 -29.06
N GLY A 874 10.14 -18.96 -27.97
CA GLY A 874 11.05 -17.84 -27.77
C GLY A 874 12.52 -18.23 -27.93
N ARG A 875 12.99 -19.32 -27.31
CA ARG A 875 14.37 -19.86 -27.41
C ARG A 875 14.68 -20.54 -28.74
N ALA A 876 13.70 -21.06 -29.47
CA ALA A 876 13.89 -21.62 -30.82
C ALA A 876 13.80 -20.54 -31.90
N GLU A 877 13.09 -19.45 -31.64
CA GLU A 877 13.21 -18.16 -32.31
C GLU A 877 14.56 -17.54 -32.00
N GLU A 878 15.03 -17.60 -30.74
CA GLU A 878 16.36 -17.16 -30.29
C GLU A 878 17.49 -17.98 -30.91
N GLU A 879 17.33 -19.30 -31.09
CA GLU A 879 18.29 -20.13 -31.82
C GLU A 879 18.17 -19.96 -33.35
N ARG A 880 17.01 -19.54 -33.85
CA ARG A 880 16.88 -18.93 -35.20
C ARG A 880 17.46 -17.49 -35.25
N ARG A 881 17.81 -16.90 -34.09
CA ARG A 881 18.70 -15.74 -33.89
C ARG A 881 20.05 -16.15 -33.29
N SER A 882 20.48 -17.40 -33.37
CA SER A 882 21.84 -17.73 -32.94
C SER A 882 22.50 -18.78 -33.81
N ARG A 883 21.82 -19.20 -34.87
CA ARG A 883 22.37 -19.90 -36.03
C ARG A 883 22.48 -18.99 -37.24
N ALA A 884 21.60 -18.00 -37.35
CA ALA A 884 21.40 -17.22 -38.55
C ALA A 884 22.37 -16.01 -38.68
N GLY A 885 23.54 -16.05 -38.09
CA GLY A 885 24.46 -14.90 -38.03
C GLY A 885 25.76 -15.25 -37.31
N VAL A 886 25.75 -16.36 -36.57
CA VAL A 886 26.82 -17.37 -36.68
C VAL A 886 27.15 -17.67 -38.16
N LEU A 887 26.15 -17.70 -39.06
CA LEU A 887 26.37 -17.67 -40.52
C LEU A 887 26.48 -16.23 -41.06
N THR A 888 27.37 -15.41 -40.49
CA THR A 888 28.03 -14.30 -41.21
C THR A 888 29.28 -13.77 -40.50
N GLY A 889 30.45 -13.92 -41.12
CA GLY A 889 31.60 -13.05 -40.85
C GLY A 889 32.63 -13.57 -39.83
N ALA A 890 33.33 -14.66 -40.17
CA ALA A 890 34.55 -15.09 -39.48
C ALA A 890 35.62 -15.70 -40.42
N THR A 891 35.87 -15.07 -41.57
CA THR A 891 37.17 -15.20 -42.28
C THR A 891 38.18 -14.25 -41.61
N SER A 892 39.44 -14.57 -41.34
CA SER A 892 40.24 -15.80 -41.49
C SER A 892 41.45 -15.71 -40.52
N THR A 893 42.10 -16.79 -40.06
CA THR A 893 43.29 -17.40 -40.71
C THR A 893 43.79 -18.64 -39.95
N THR A 894 44.62 -19.47 -40.62
CA THR A 894 45.29 -20.71 -40.14
C THR A 894 46.68 -20.43 -39.50
N PRO A 895 47.42 -21.38 -38.83
CA PRO A 895 47.38 -22.86 -38.97
C PRO A 895 47.62 -23.77 -37.71
N ARG A 896 47.61 -25.09 -38.00
CA ARG A 896 48.09 -26.32 -37.29
C ARG A 896 49.34 -26.22 -36.38
N PRO A 897 49.71 -27.29 -35.60
CA PRO A 897 49.11 -28.63 -35.42
C PRO A 897 48.60 -28.87 -33.95
N ASP A 898 48.18 -30.04 -33.42
CA ASP A 898 48.50 -31.45 -33.70
C ASP A 898 47.36 -32.47 -33.35
N SER A 899 47.61 -33.75 -33.63
CA SER A 899 46.69 -34.93 -33.48
C SER A 899 46.68 -35.55 -32.05
N PRO A 900 45.82 -36.55 -31.69
CA PRO A 900 44.94 -37.38 -32.52
C PRO A 900 43.49 -37.64 -32.02
N SER A 901 42.72 -38.35 -32.86
CA SER A 901 41.43 -38.98 -32.58
C SER A 901 41.55 -40.36 -31.90
N VAL A 902 40.43 -40.92 -31.38
CA VAL A 902 39.93 -42.30 -31.67
C VAL A 902 38.67 -42.65 -30.84
N THR A 903 37.61 -43.16 -31.51
CA THR A 903 36.38 -43.87 -31.03
C THR A 903 35.49 -43.21 -29.93
N ALA A 904 34.15 -43.18 -29.98
CA ALA A 904 33.11 -44.18 -30.30
C ALA A 904 32.99 -45.30 -29.23
N GLU A 905 31.82 -45.77 -28.75
CA GLU A 905 30.41 -45.57 -29.18
C GLU A 905 29.48 -45.03 -28.03
N PRO A 906 28.30 -45.61 -27.65
CA PRO A 906 27.05 -44.86 -27.82
C PRO A 906 26.26 -44.62 -26.52
N PHE A 907 25.72 -43.40 -26.34
CA PHE A 907 24.81 -43.15 -25.21
C PHE A 907 23.35 -43.47 -25.55
N VAL A 908 22.82 -44.52 -24.92
CA VAL A 908 21.44 -45.01 -25.12
C VAL A 908 20.42 -44.04 -24.53
N TYR A 909 19.35 -43.76 -25.29
CA TYR A 909 18.19 -43.01 -24.83
C TYR A 909 17.49 -43.72 -23.66
N ARG A 910 17.66 -43.19 -22.44
CA ARG A 910 16.80 -43.50 -21.29
C ARG A 910 15.74 -42.41 -21.13
N GLY A 911 14.54 -42.68 -21.65
CA GLY A 911 13.36 -41.86 -21.36
C GLY A 911 13.01 -41.89 -19.86
N PHE A 912 12.56 -40.76 -19.33
CA PHE A 912 12.16 -40.66 -17.92
C PHE A 912 10.77 -41.27 -17.70
N VAL A 913 10.73 -42.48 -17.15
CA VAL A 913 9.48 -43.12 -16.71
C VAL A 913 9.04 -42.51 -15.38
N ALA A 914 7.76 -42.13 -15.27
CA ALA A 914 7.22 -41.52 -14.05
C ALA A 914 7.13 -42.54 -12.89
N PRO A 915 7.68 -42.23 -11.70
CA PRO A 915 7.53 -43.09 -10.52
C PRO A 915 6.06 -43.17 -10.03
N PRO A 916 5.60 -44.33 -9.53
CA PRO A 916 4.23 -44.50 -9.06
C PRO A 916 4.00 -43.83 -7.70
N ARG A 917 2.76 -43.38 -7.47
CA ARG A 917 2.30 -42.91 -6.14
C ARG A 917 2.16 -44.10 -5.19
N THR A 918 2.97 -44.16 -4.14
CA THR A 918 2.75 -45.05 -3.00
C THR A 918 1.61 -44.53 -2.12
N MET A 919 0.74 -45.42 -1.66
CA MET A 919 -0.38 -45.10 -0.77
C MET A 919 0.10 -45.08 0.69
N ALA A 920 -0.38 -44.13 1.49
CA ALA A 920 -0.25 -44.21 2.93
C ALA A 920 -1.19 -45.29 3.49
N SER A 921 -0.67 -46.12 4.40
CA SER A 921 -1.44 -47.13 5.15
C SER A 921 -0.95 -47.17 6.59
N THR A 922 -1.30 -46.15 7.38
CA THR A 922 -1.04 -46.12 8.82
C THR A 922 -2.06 -47.00 9.55
N ALA A 923 -1.58 -48.08 10.18
CA ALA A 923 -2.38 -49.01 10.96
C ALA A 923 -1.71 -49.30 12.31
N THR A 924 -1.67 -48.30 13.19
CA THR A 924 -1.05 -48.38 14.53
C THR A 924 -2.03 -47.96 15.63
N THR A 925 -2.83 -48.94 16.02
CA THR A 925 -3.51 -49.13 17.32
C THR A 925 -3.20 -48.11 18.42
N SER A 926 -4.15 -47.24 18.73
CA SER A 926 -4.17 -46.46 19.98
C SER A 926 -5.01 -47.18 21.05
N ALA A 927 -4.38 -47.64 22.12
CA ALA A 927 -5.06 -48.32 23.23
C ALA A 927 -5.57 -47.30 24.26
N LEU A 928 -6.89 -47.06 24.28
CA LEU A 928 -7.55 -46.24 25.31
C LEU A 928 -7.57 -46.94 26.67
N ARG A 929 -6.74 -46.49 27.61
CA ARG A 929 -6.97 -46.70 29.06
C ARG A 929 -7.77 -45.53 29.62
N LEU A 930 -9.07 -45.72 29.77
CA LEU A 930 -9.91 -44.87 30.62
C LEU A 930 -9.74 -45.29 32.09
N ALA A 931 -9.63 -44.31 32.98
CA ALA A 931 -9.76 -44.47 34.43
C ALA A 931 -10.86 -43.51 34.93
N PRO A 932 -11.68 -43.91 35.92
CA PRO A 932 -12.89 -43.17 36.28
C PRO A 932 -12.60 -41.99 37.24
N PRO A 933 -13.48 -40.97 37.28
CA PRO A 933 -13.45 -39.93 38.31
C PRO A 933 -14.07 -40.44 39.63
N PRO A 934 -13.54 -40.06 40.80
CA PRO A 934 -14.28 -40.13 42.05
C PRO A 934 -15.33 -39.00 42.14
N LEU A 935 -16.37 -39.25 42.93
CA LEU A 935 -17.42 -38.28 43.30
C LEU A 935 -17.00 -37.50 44.55
N ARG A 936 -17.59 -36.30 44.75
CA ARG A 936 -17.87 -35.56 46.01
C ARG A 936 -16.76 -35.52 47.10
N GLU A 937 -16.48 -34.39 47.71
CA GLU A 937 -17.38 -33.26 48.05
C GLU A 937 -16.93 -31.91 47.46
#